data_AF-A0A1H8J2Q8-F1
#
_entry.id   AF-A0A1H8J2Q8-F1
#
_cell.length_a   1.000
_cell.length_b   1.000
_cell.length_c   1.000
_cell.angle_alpha   90.00
_cell.angle_beta   90.00
_cell.angle_gamma   90.00
#
_symmetry.space_group_name_H-M   'P 1'
#
loop_
_entity.id
_entity.type
_entity.pdbx_description
1 polymer ?
#
loop_
_entity_poly.entity_id
_entity_poly.type
_entity_poly.pdbx_seq_one_letter_code
_entity_poly.pdbx_strand_id
1 'polypeptide(L)'
;MTTFAGSGSTATTDGTGTGASFYRPLAMGKDAAGNIYIAEMSNRIRKMTPSGVVTTVAGSGATGADNGSPLSASFNFITGIHVGADGTIYIADCYNNKVRKMGTGQGYSISPALPAGMSFNKTTGAITGTPTTGTPLTTYTIKAYNAGGTGTTTVSFSVGGSTLSSDHNCIHTTTYLKPFSSAPTNPAVTDAMQQVQYFDGLGRPMQTVQVKATPAATKDIVIPITYDAYGREDKQYLPYASTSLVGGAYKTTGLTSQAYYYNNIPPAGQAKNAYPYSQTVYEPSPLNRVEQQGFPGAAWQPKNTAISGSGHTARTEYATNNNDLFATVATTRKVILYQVSLSSTGVPTLSIGSGISYANNELYVTISKDENWDSTATGFNLRLHTTEEYKDKEGKVVLKRTFNLKGSTQEILSTYYVYDDFGNLTYVLPPGINPDRGSTLPSANEIAGYGYQYQYDERNRMIRKQLPGKGVEYMVYNKLDQVVATQDLLQRARKEWMITKYDGLGRVVLTGVWNNGGVAISWTDLQALVSNQTAVLWEERASTTWSNRSWPTTNVVTNLLVNYYDDYNVATLLALPVNYRPTGYSSMTQSLPTVTVTKVMDGTTGTTNRLITVFYYDNKGQVTRQFSQHYKGGVVSPLNYDDVSTSYTFTGKPKKSTRKHYTANTAGTATVLQATVATEYDYDHQERLLDTWKTVTPASATPAPTRTLMAHNVYNEIGQLYQKRVHSTDSINYQQTVAYKYNPRGWLSSDSSSLFYQRLLYTEGTSKQYNGNIVYQQYRQGPTAGIQTYGYQYDAINRLTRGALSTGAYRETISYTTMGNIETLRRAVSSTVHTDSLNYTYSYNKLTAVTDLSTDATVGYHSPGTVNYTYDGNGNLIKRKNTLASNTANNLDTITYNSINLPRIVKTPAGQLTYTYDASGRKLRTVFGTTATDYIDGIEWEDTKLNFIQTEEGRAVNTTSNGYAYEYFLKDHLGNTRSGFAANSQTTAKFVSNYYPFGLSYGQGVITTPKNRYFYNGKELQDGSNLYDYGARSYDPVIGRWNAVDPLAEKYYSMSSYVYVANNPVRLIDQNGKEWEDPKDKKKADRIDAQLKNRENQLRKQEQRLNNKIGKALNKGKIDKVADLAEKRNNIANARSEIRDSRAGIASMGADKNQLLGEVYVNPSFK
;
A
#
# COMPACT_ATOMS: atom_id res chain seq x y z
N MET A 1 -10.17 87.21 36.39
CA MET A 1 -10.20 85.91 37.07
C MET A 1 -11.61 85.36 36.95
N THR A 2 -11.78 84.11 36.50
CA THR A 2 -13.09 83.48 36.31
C THR A 2 -13.08 82.10 36.93
N THR A 3 -14.19 81.70 37.58
CA THR A 3 -14.33 80.35 38.13
C THR A 3 -14.48 79.34 37.01
N PHE A 4 -13.53 78.39 36.92
CA PHE A 4 -13.54 77.35 35.87
C PHE A 4 -14.48 76.18 36.22
N ALA A 5 -14.45 75.71 37.48
CA ALA A 5 -15.43 74.79 38.03
C ALA A 5 -15.55 74.95 39.55
N GLY A 6 -16.72 74.68 40.12
CA GLY A 6 -17.01 74.86 41.54
C GLY A 6 -18.09 75.91 41.81
N SER A 7 -19.05 75.56 42.65
CA SER A 7 -20.20 76.41 43.03
C SER A 7 -19.88 77.47 44.09
N GLY A 8 -18.67 77.44 44.66
CA GLY A 8 -18.29 78.25 45.83
C GLY A 8 -18.79 77.68 47.18
N SER A 9 -19.65 76.66 47.15
CA SER A 9 -20.16 75.96 48.34
C SER A 9 -19.39 74.65 48.58
N THR A 10 -19.10 74.35 49.85
CA THR A 10 -18.39 73.12 50.25
C THR A 10 -19.32 71.90 50.13
N ALA A 11 -19.27 71.19 49.00
CA ALA A 11 -20.07 69.99 48.69
C ALA A 11 -19.34 69.10 47.66
N THR A 12 -19.88 67.92 47.35
CA THR A 12 -19.21 66.95 46.43
C THR A 12 -20.02 66.64 45.16
N THR A 13 -20.92 67.53 44.77
CA THR A 13 -21.79 67.34 43.60
C THR A 13 -20.98 67.30 42.29
N ASP A 14 -21.15 66.24 41.51
CA ASP A 14 -20.63 66.13 40.14
C ASP A 14 -21.46 67.03 39.20
N GLY A 15 -20.85 67.59 38.17
CA GLY A 15 -21.50 68.56 37.29
C GLY A 15 -20.52 69.25 36.34
N THR A 16 -20.96 70.25 35.59
CA THR A 16 -20.11 71.00 34.67
C THR A 16 -19.96 72.45 35.11
N GLY A 17 -18.74 72.98 35.10
CA GLY A 17 -18.43 74.36 35.46
C GLY A 17 -18.86 74.70 36.89
N THR A 18 -19.57 75.83 37.06
CA THR A 18 -20.10 76.28 38.36
C THR A 18 -21.22 75.39 38.92
N GLY A 19 -21.75 74.44 38.13
CA GLY A 19 -22.70 73.43 38.59
C GLY A 19 -22.06 72.27 39.38
N ALA A 20 -20.75 72.06 39.26
CA ALA A 20 -20.01 71.13 40.12
C ALA A 20 -19.66 71.77 41.47
N SER A 21 -19.50 70.98 42.52
CA SER A 21 -19.04 71.45 43.84
C SER A 21 -17.86 70.65 44.34
N PHE A 22 -16.97 71.32 45.08
CA PHE A 22 -15.79 70.70 45.69
C PHE A 22 -15.79 70.82 47.22
N TYR A 23 -15.33 69.78 47.90
CA TYR A 23 -15.17 69.73 49.35
C TYR A 23 -13.71 69.98 49.72
N ARG A 24 -13.35 71.25 49.86
CA ARG A 24 -11.99 71.71 50.24
C ARG A 24 -10.90 70.98 49.43
N PRO A 25 -10.77 71.27 48.11
CA PRO A 25 -9.79 70.61 47.27
C PRO A 25 -8.37 70.91 47.77
N LEU A 26 -7.54 69.87 47.94
CA LEU A 26 -6.21 69.95 48.57
C LEU A 26 -5.06 69.88 47.57
N ALA A 27 -5.21 69.05 46.54
CA ALA A 27 -4.16 68.82 45.55
C ALA A 27 -4.78 68.52 44.19
N MET A 28 -4.01 68.77 43.13
CA MET A 28 -4.43 68.47 41.77
C MET A 28 -3.27 67.95 40.92
N GLY A 29 -3.57 67.07 39.96
CA GLY A 29 -2.62 66.54 38.99
C GLY A 29 -3.25 66.47 37.60
N LYS A 30 -2.48 66.78 36.55
CA LYS A 30 -2.99 66.84 35.17
C LYS A 30 -2.46 65.65 34.35
N ASP A 31 -3.33 65.04 33.53
CA ASP A 31 -2.92 64.02 32.56
C ASP A 31 -2.50 64.61 31.20
N ALA A 32 -1.97 63.77 30.31
CA ALA A 32 -1.52 64.17 28.96
C ALA A 32 -2.66 64.66 28.05
N ALA A 33 -3.91 64.28 28.35
CA ALA A 33 -5.11 64.73 27.63
C ALA A 33 -5.70 66.04 28.21
N GLY A 34 -5.05 66.62 29.22
CA GLY A 34 -5.47 67.86 29.86
C GLY A 34 -6.55 67.71 30.93
N ASN A 35 -6.94 66.49 31.31
CA ASN A 35 -7.85 66.30 32.44
C ASN A 35 -7.11 66.54 33.76
N ILE A 36 -7.81 67.11 34.72
CA ILE A 36 -7.31 67.47 36.03
C ILE A 36 -7.95 66.58 37.08
N TYR A 37 -7.14 65.85 37.83
CA TYR A 37 -7.56 65.03 38.95
C TYR A 37 -7.35 65.80 40.25
N ILE A 38 -8.35 65.84 41.11
CA ILE A 38 -8.43 66.72 42.28
C ILE A 38 -8.68 65.87 43.52
N ALA A 39 -7.83 65.98 44.53
CA ALA A 39 -8.02 65.36 45.84
C ALA A 39 -8.84 66.29 46.73
N GLU A 40 -9.83 65.73 47.41
CA GLU A 40 -10.71 66.47 48.32
C GLU A 40 -10.53 66.01 49.76
N MET A 41 -10.74 66.91 50.72
CA MET A 41 -10.77 66.54 52.15
C MET A 41 -11.89 65.56 52.48
N SER A 42 -12.89 65.42 51.62
CA SER A 42 -13.93 64.39 51.76
C SER A 42 -13.45 62.98 51.40
N ASN A 43 -12.15 62.72 51.35
CA ASN A 43 -11.57 61.42 50.98
C ASN A 43 -12.00 60.93 49.58
N ARG A 44 -12.10 61.85 48.61
CA ARG A 44 -12.46 61.56 47.21
C ARG A 44 -11.45 62.14 46.23
N ILE A 45 -11.33 61.47 45.08
CA ILE A 45 -10.63 61.96 43.90
C ILE A 45 -11.66 62.31 42.84
N ARG A 46 -11.64 63.55 42.38
CA ARG A 46 -12.49 64.07 41.30
C ARG A 46 -11.68 64.19 40.01
N LYS A 47 -12.29 64.01 38.85
CA LYS A 47 -11.70 64.27 37.54
C LYS A 47 -12.47 65.39 36.87
N MET A 48 -11.75 66.40 36.39
CA MET A 48 -12.27 67.53 35.64
C MET A 48 -11.70 67.51 34.21
N THR A 49 -12.55 67.57 33.20
CA THR A 49 -12.11 67.65 31.80
C THR A 49 -11.72 69.10 31.42
N PRO A 50 -11.02 69.32 30.28
CA PRO A 50 -10.80 70.67 29.73
C PRO A 50 -12.08 71.46 29.41
N SER A 51 -13.24 70.78 29.32
CA SER A 51 -14.56 71.40 29.17
C SER A 51 -15.25 71.69 30.52
N GLY A 52 -14.56 71.49 31.65
CA GLY A 52 -15.07 71.79 32.99
C GLY A 52 -16.03 70.75 33.56
N VAL A 53 -16.13 69.55 32.97
CA VAL A 53 -16.99 68.46 33.48
C VAL A 53 -16.28 67.75 34.63
N VAL A 54 -16.85 67.78 35.82
CA VAL A 54 -16.31 67.19 37.07
C VAL A 54 -17.08 65.92 37.43
N THR A 55 -16.36 64.81 37.60
CA THR A 55 -16.90 63.53 38.06
C THR A 55 -16.08 62.92 39.19
N THR A 56 -16.72 62.18 40.09
CA THR A 56 -16.02 61.39 41.11
C THR A 56 -15.44 60.13 40.46
N VAL A 57 -14.13 59.92 40.60
CA VAL A 57 -13.42 58.79 39.97
C VAL A 57 -12.77 57.84 40.96
N ALA A 58 -12.56 58.28 42.21
CA ALA A 58 -12.22 57.39 43.30
C ALA A 58 -12.64 57.92 44.67
N GLY A 59 -12.79 57.02 45.64
CA GLY A 59 -13.12 57.33 47.03
C GLY A 59 -14.62 57.19 47.32
N SER A 60 -14.95 56.36 48.31
CA SER A 60 -16.31 56.23 48.84
C SER A 60 -16.72 57.45 49.68
N GLY A 61 -15.73 58.21 50.16
CA GLY A 61 -15.87 59.30 51.12
C GLY A 61 -15.74 58.85 52.59
N ALA A 62 -15.65 57.55 52.84
CA ALA A 62 -15.35 57.02 54.16
C ALA A 62 -13.85 57.15 54.48
N THR A 63 -13.55 57.49 55.74
CA THR A 63 -12.18 57.42 56.27
C THR A 63 -11.78 55.96 56.44
N GLY A 64 -10.69 55.53 55.81
CA GLY A 64 -10.25 54.15 55.90
C GLY A 64 -9.12 53.86 54.94
N ALA A 65 -8.71 52.59 54.83
CA ALA A 65 -7.53 52.20 54.08
C ALA A 65 -7.76 51.09 53.05
N ASP A 66 -8.99 50.85 52.60
CA ASP A 66 -9.35 49.70 51.78
C ASP A 66 -9.01 49.89 50.30
N ASN A 67 -8.33 48.90 49.71
CA ASN A 67 -7.95 48.86 48.29
C ASN A 67 -9.03 48.17 47.43
N GLY A 68 -10.22 48.75 47.39
CA GLY A 68 -11.36 48.27 46.59
C GLY A 68 -11.34 48.73 45.13
N SER A 69 -12.49 48.64 44.46
CA SER A 69 -12.67 49.33 43.17
C SER A 69 -12.52 50.84 43.39
N PRO A 70 -12.11 51.64 42.39
CA PRO A 70 -11.79 53.05 42.60
C PRO A 70 -12.85 53.83 43.42
N LEU A 71 -14.14 53.62 43.14
CA LEU A 71 -15.25 54.29 43.84
C LEU A 71 -15.59 53.70 45.22
N SER A 72 -15.19 52.48 45.54
CA SER A 72 -15.39 51.89 46.87
C SER A 72 -14.17 52.00 47.79
N ALA A 73 -13.00 52.39 47.25
CA ALA A 73 -11.80 52.61 48.02
C ALA A 73 -12.02 53.68 49.11
N SER A 74 -11.43 53.48 50.28
CA SER A 74 -11.43 54.46 51.37
C SER A 74 -10.03 55.06 51.52
N PHE A 75 -9.99 56.35 51.84
CA PHE A 75 -8.76 57.13 52.04
C PHE A 75 -8.85 57.88 53.37
N ASN A 76 -7.72 58.36 53.88
CA ASN A 76 -7.66 59.16 55.08
C ASN A 76 -6.69 60.34 54.85
N PHE A 77 -7.27 61.48 54.51
CA PHE A 77 -6.57 62.74 54.31
C PHE A 77 -5.54 62.70 53.16
N ILE A 78 -6.05 62.92 51.95
CA ILE A 78 -5.25 62.87 50.73
C ILE A 78 -4.57 64.23 50.52
N THR A 79 -3.24 64.25 50.57
CA THR A 79 -2.46 65.51 50.50
C THR A 79 -1.79 65.75 49.16
N GLY A 80 -1.71 64.73 48.29
CA GLY A 80 -1.03 64.84 47.01
C GLY A 80 -1.59 63.88 45.95
N ILE A 81 -1.58 64.34 44.70
CA ILE A 81 -1.85 63.52 43.51
C ILE A 81 -0.74 63.78 42.50
N HIS A 82 -0.17 62.71 41.96
CA HIS A 82 0.69 62.76 40.78
C HIS A 82 0.14 61.85 39.70
N VAL A 83 0.05 62.35 38.47
CA VAL A 83 -0.36 61.55 37.30
C VAL A 83 0.88 61.29 36.45
N GLY A 84 1.27 60.03 36.32
CA GLY A 84 2.40 59.60 35.49
C GLY A 84 2.10 59.75 34.00
N ALA A 85 3.16 59.78 33.18
CA ALA A 85 3.06 59.89 31.72
C ALA A 85 2.29 58.73 31.07
N ASP A 86 2.18 57.59 31.75
CA ASP A 86 1.41 56.40 31.36
C ASP A 86 -0.06 56.46 31.79
N GLY A 87 -0.50 57.55 32.43
CA GLY A 87 -1.85 57.72 32.96
C GLY A 87 -2.10 57.09 34.34
N THR A 88 -1.08 56.49 34.97
CA THR A 88 -1.19 55.95 36.34
C THR A 88 -1.27 57.10 37.35
N ILE A 89 -2.22 57.02 38.29
CA ILE A 89 -2.42 58.06 39.31
C ILE A 89 -1.89 57.58 40.65
N TYR A 90 -0.91 58.30 41.19
CA TYR A 90 -0.34 58.10 42.52
C TYR A 90 -0.96 59.09 43.51
N ILE A 91 -1.42 58.57 44.64
CA ILE A 91 -2.21 59.27 45.65
C ILE A 91 -1.47 59.19 46.97
N ALA A 92 -1.14 60.34 47.56
CA ALA A 92 -0.51 60.43 48.88
C ALA A 92 -1.61 60.42 49.95
N ASP A 93 -1.84 59.26 50.54
CA ASP A 93 -2.86 59.00 51.56
C ASP A 93 -2.23 59.14 52.95
N CYS A 94 -2.16 60.39 53.40
CA CYS A 94 -1.21 60.87 54.42
C CYS A 94 -1.43 60.20 55.77
N TYR A 95 -2.67 60.17 56.28
CA TYR A 95 -2.94 59.62 57.61
C TYR A 95 -3.06 58.10 57.64
N ASN A 96 -3.06 57.45 56.48
CA ASN A 96 -2.85 56.01 56.39
C ASN A 96 -1.39 55.63 56.17
N ASN A 97 -0.47 56.60 56.10
CA ASN A 97 0.95 56.40 55.81
C ASN A 97 1.20 55.60 54.51
N LYS A 98 0.42 55.86 53.46
CA LYS A 98 0.47 55.09 52.20
C LYS A 98 0.58 56.00 50.97
N VAL A 99 1.36 55.56 49.98
CA VAL A 99 1.23 56.04 48.59
C VAL A 99 0.48 54.97 47.81
N ARG A 100 -0.68 55.34 47.25
CA ARG A 100 -1.57 54.41 46.53
C ARG A 100 -1.51 54.67 45.04
N LYS A 101 -1.63 53.61 44.24
CA LYS A 101 -1.70 53.72 42.78
C LYS A 101 -3.09 53.32 42.28
N MET A 102 -3.64 54.11 41.37
CA MET A 102 -4.89 53.84 40.67
C MET A 102 -4.61 53.74 39.16
N GLY A 103 -4.95 52.59 38.57
CA GLY A 103 -4.85 52.35 37.12
C GLY A 103 -6.17 52.61 36.40
N THR A 104 -6.12 53.03 35.14
CA THR A 104 -7.29 53.38 34.31
C THR A 104 -8.06 52.14 33.81
N GLY A 105 -8.85 51.52 34.68
CA GLY A 105 -10.22 51.03 34.41
C GLY A 105 -10.57 50.10 33.22
N GLN A 106 -9.63 49.45 32.53
CA GLN A 106 -9.91 48.35 31.58
C GLN A 106 -8.82 47.30 31.65
N GLY A 107 -9.19 46.02 31.64
CA GLY A 107 -8.20 44.95 31.63
C GLY A 107 -8.78 43.54 31.57
N TYR A 108 -7.86 42.58 31.62
CA TYR A 108 -8.14 41.16 31.60
C TYR A 108 -7.53 40.52 32.85
N SER A 109 -8.20 39.52 33.40
CA SER A 109 -7.65 38.58 34.39
C SER A 109 -7.80 37.14 33.92
N ILE A 110 -6.93 36.25 34.36
CA ILE A 110 -6.97 34.82 34.06
C ILE A 110 -6.94 34.01 35.36
N SER A 111 -7.73 32.94 35.44
CA SER A 111 -7.75 32.02 36.59
C SER A 111 -7.99 30.57 36.15
N PRO A 112 -7.26 29.57 36.67
CA PRO A 112 -6.16 29.69 37.65
C PRO A 112 -4.92 30.38 37.06
N ALA A 113 -3.87 30.57 37.87
CA ALA A 113 -2.63 31.19 37.40
C ALA A 113 -1.98 30.36 36.26
N LEU A 114 -1.38 31.07 35.29
CA LEU A 114 -0.66 30.43 34.20
C LEU A 114 0.56 29.65 34.70
N PRO A 115 1.01 28.61 33.96
CA PRO A 115 2.24 27.88 34.26
C PRO A 115 3.45 28.82 34.32
N ALA A 116 4.44 28.50 35.16
CA ALA A 116 5.69 29.25 35.24
C ALA A 116 6.33 29.38 33.85
N GLY A 117 6.86 30.57 33.52
CA GLY A 117 7.42 30.90 32.21
C GLY A 117 6.41 31.46 31.20
N MET A 118 5.11 31.41 31.49
CA MET A 118 4.08 32.11 30.73
C MET A 118 3.64 33.39 31.42
N SER A 119 3.24 34.39 30.63
CA SER A 119 2.75 35.67 31.10
C SER A 119 1.38 35.98 30.49
N PHE A 120 0.52 36.61 31.29
CA PHE A 120 -0.77 37.12 30.85
C PHE A 120 -0.74 38.64 30.82
N ASN A 121 -0.95 39.23 29.64
CA ASN A 121 -1.06 40.67 29.51
C ASN A 121 -2.45 41.13 30.00
N LYS A 122 -2.47 41.80 31.15
CA LYS A 122 -3.69 42.28 31.80
C LYS A 122 -4.36 43.45 31.06
N THR A 123 -3.79 43.97 29.98
CA THR A 123 -4.35 45.06 29.18
C THR A 123 -4.89 44.56 27.84
N THR A 124 -4.26 43.54 27.24
CA THR A 124 -4.66 43.01 25.91
C THR A 124 -5.27 41.62 25.93
N GLY A 125 -5.17 40.89 27.05
CA GLY A 125 -5.61 39.50 27.15
C GLY A 125 -4.66 38.50 26.47
N ALA A 126 -3.51 38.95 25.97
CA ALA A 126 -2.53 38.08 25.32
C ALA A 126 -1.83 37.15 26.34
N ILE A 127 -1.80 35.86 26.04
CA ILE A 127 -0.95 34.86 26.72
C ILE A 127 0.34 34.72 25.92
N THR A 128 1.50 34.94 26.54
CA THR A 128 2.83 34.88 25.91
C THR A 128 3.83 34.13 26.80
N GLY A 129 5.06 33.95 26.32
CA GLY A 129 6.14 33.30 27.07
C GLY A 129 6.36 31.84 26.69
N THR A 130 7.37 31.22 27.30
CA THR A 130 7.70 29.80 27.13
C THR A 130 7.57 29.12 28.47
N PRO A 131 6.62 28.20 28.65
CA PRO A 131 6.42 27.57 29.94
C PRO A 131 7.64 26.71 30.33
N THR A 132 8.05 26.81 31.59
CA THR A 132 9.19 26.09 32.17
C THR A 132 8.77 24.87 32.98
N THR A 133 7.48 24.72 33.27
CA THR A 133 6.93 23.63 34.06
C THR A 133 5.70 23.06 33.37
N GLY A 134 5.60 21.74 33.28
CA GLY A 134 4.46 21.07 32.68
C GLY A 134 3.19 21.21 33.52
N THR A 135 2.04 21.33 32.86
CA THR A 135 0.72 21.37 33.51
C THR A 135 -0.27 20.48 32.77
N PRO A 136 -1.15 19.75 33.49
CA PRO A 136 -2.21 18.97 32.86
C PRO A 136 -3.17 19.90 32.09
N LEU A 137 -4.07 19.32 31.27
CA LEU A 137 -5.11 20.09 30.58
C LEU A 137 -5.92 20.88 31.61
N THR A 138 -5.71 22.19 31.63
CA THR A 138 -6.30 23.11 32.60
C THR A 138 -7.17 24.09 31.87
N THR A 139 -8.40 24.27 32.33
CA THR A 139 -9.30 25.29 31.80
C THR A 139 -9.06 26.60 32.54
N TYR A 140 -8.62 27.61 31.78
CA TYR A 140 -8.38 28.96 32.27
C TYR A 140 -9.56 29.85 31.90
N THR A 141 -10.17 30.46 32.90
CA THR A 141 -11.22 31.49 32.71
C THR A 141 -10.55 32.84 32.54
N ILE A 142 -10.72 33.43 31.37
CA ILE A 142 -10.32 34.80 31.06
C ILE A 142 -11.53 35.70 31.32
N LYS A 143 -11.37 36.67 32.21
CA LYS A 143 -12.36 37.69 32.53
C LYS A 143 -11.88 39.04 32.00
N ALA A 144 -12.61 39.62 31.06
CA ALA A 144 -12.45 41.02 30.67
C ALA A 144 -13.30 41.90 31.61
N TYR A 145 -12.76 43.04 32.02
CA TYR A 145 -13.46 44.01 32.86
C TYR A 145 -13.21 45.44 32.38
N ASN A 146 -14.26 46.26 32.44
CA ASN A 146 -14.19 47.71 32.23
C ASN A 146 -15.21 48.40 33.14
N ALA A 147 -15.33 49.72 33.04
CA ALA A 147 -16.29 50.50 33.81
C ALA A 147 -17.77 50.11 33.59
N GLY A 148 -18.10 49.44 32.48
CA GLY A 148 -19.46 49.02 32.12
C GLY A 148 -19.83 47.58 32.53
N GLY A 149 -18.90 46.80 33.10
CA GLY A 149 -19.17 45.44 33.56
C GLY A 149 -18.05 44.45 33.28
N THR A 150 -18.38 43.16 33.32
CA THR A 150 -17.41 42.08 33.13
C THR A 150 -17.96 40.99 32.21
N GLY A 151 -17.11 40.46 31.33
CA GLY A 151 -17.42 39.29 30.49
C GLY A 151 -16.37 38.20 30.69
N THR A 152 -16.76 36.93 30.57
CA THR A 152 -15.85 35.79 30.74
C THR A 152 -15.86 34.86 29.53
N THR A 153 -14.70 34.31 29.20
CA THR A 153 -14.54 33.19 28.27
C THR A 153 -13.54 32.19 28.84
N THR A 154 -13.46 30.99 28.28
CA THR A 154 -12.51 29.96 28.72
C THR A 154 -11.54 29.58 27.60
N VAL A 155 -10.31 29.25 28.00
CA VAL A 155 -9.31 28.62 27.13
C VAL A 155 -8.74 27.41 27.86
N SER A 156 -8.72 26.25 27.21
CA SER A 156 -8.19 25.03 27.80
C SER A 156 -6.94 24.60 27.05
N PHE A 157 -5.82 24.49 27.76
CA PHE A 157 -4.58 23.95 27.21
C PHE A 157 -3.78 23.22 28.29
N SER A 158 -2.86 22.36 27.85
CA SER A 158 -1.87 21.71 28.72
C SER A 158 -0.48 22.17 28.29
N VAL A 159 0.45 22.23 29.23
CA VAL A 159 1.87 22.34 28.92
C VAL A 159 2.48 20.95 29.07
N GLY A 160 2.66 20.27 27.94
CA GLY A 160 3.29 18.95 27.88
C GLY A 160 4.47 18.98 26.93
N GLY A 161 5.67 19.16 27.47
CA GLY A 161 6.89 18.79 26.75
C GLY A 161 6.95 17.28 26.53
N SER A 162 7.76 16.85 25.57
CA SER A 162 8.14 15.44 25.48
C SER A 162 9.25 15.20 26.50
N THR A 163 9.03 14.32 27.47
CA THR A 163 10.01 13.98 28.50
C THR A 163 10.23 12.48 28.52
N LEU A 164 11.47 12.07 28.28
CA LEU A 164 11.86 10.67 28.38
C LEU A 164 11.93 10.27 29.85
N SER A 165 11.54 9.03 30.15
CA SER A 165 11.69 8.45 31.48
C SER A 165 13.18 8.27 31.81
N SER A 166 13.67 8.94 32.86
CA SER A 166 15.09 8.92 33.25
C SER A 166 15.51 7.67 34.00
N ASP A 167 14.55 6.85 34.42
CA ASP A 167 14.71 5.60 35.17
C ASP A 167 14.78 4.36 34.26
N HIS A 168 14.74 4.52 32.93
CA HIS A 168 14.78 3.42 31.97
C HIS A 168 15.82 3.66 30.87
N ASN A 169 16.48 2.58 30.42
CA ASN A 169 17.28 2.60 29.20
C ASN A 169 16.37 2.78 27.99
N CYS A 170 16.73 3.69 27.07
CA CYS A 170 15.94 3.91 25.86
C CYS A 170 16.76 4.30 24.63
N ILE A 171 16.20 4.02 23.45
CA ILE A 171 16.64 4.59 22.18
C ILE A 171 15.57 5.58 21.71
N HIS A 172 15.93 6.85 21.58
CA HIS A 172 15.07 7.91 21.06
C HIS A 172 15.45 8.24 19.61
N THR A 173 14.52 8.01 18.69
CA THR A 173 14.68 8.31 17.27
C THR A 173 13.82 9.51 16.87
N THR A 174 14.44 10.51 16.25
CA THR A 174 13.76 11.71 15.72
C THR A 174 13.94 11.78 14.20
N THR A 175 12.82 11.85 13.46
CA THR A 175 12.79 12.02 12.00
C THR A 175 12.18 13.38 11.67
N TYR A 176 13.01 14.34 11.28
CA TYR A 176 12.56 15.68 10.90
C TYR A 176 11.75 15.67 9.59
N LEU A 177 10.69 16.48 9.56
CA LEU A 177 9.73 16.62 8.47
C LEU A 177 9.96 17.87 7.59
N LYS A 178 10.85 18.76 8.02
CA LYS A 178 11.20 19.99 7.29
C LYS A 178 12.68 20.34 7.53
N PRO A 179 13.30 21.17 6.66
CA PRO A 179 14.69 21.57 6.84
C PRO A 179 14.87 22.53 8.04
N PHE A 180 16.01 22.43 8.71
CA PHE A 180 16.47 23.34 9.76
C PHE A 180 17.94 23.68 9.55
N SER A 181 18.36 24.90 9.90
CA SER A 181 19.77 25.29 9.95
C SER A 181 20.52 24.61 11.10
N SER A 182 19.83 24.36 12.21
CA SER A 182 20.28 23.57 13.36
C SER A 182 19.13 22.72 13.89
N ALA A 183 19.40 21.49 14.32
CA ALA A 183 18.39 20.61 14.88
C ALA A 183 17.75 21.24 16.13
N PRO A 184 16.41 21.43 16.18
CA PRO A 184 15.76 21.92 17.38
C PRO A 184 15.89 20.89 18.50
N THR A 185 16.20 21.36 19.70
CA THR A 185 16.37 20.52 20.90
C THR A 185 15.07 19.79 21.27
N ASN A 186 13.92 20.44 21.06
CA ASN A 186 12.59 19.89 21.26
C ASN A 186 11.72 20.21 20.03
N PRO A 187 11.76 19.38 18.97
CA PRO A 187 10.94 19.61 17.80
C PRO A 187 9.45 19.56 18.14
N ALA A 188 8.65 20.43 17.52
CA ALA A 188 7.20 20.25 17.55
C ALA A 188 6.80 18.95 16.82
N VAL A 189 5.60 18.44 17.10
CA VAL A 189 5.06 17.26 16.40
C VAL A 189 4.94 17.47 14.89
N THR A 190 4.75 18.72 14.44
CA THR A 190 4.73 19.13 13.02
C THR A 190 6.13 19.29 12.42
N ASP A 191 7.18 19.31 13.26
CA ASP A 191 8.56 19.46 12.86
C ASP A 191 9.27 18.12 12.70
N ALA A 192 8.89 17.12 13.51
CA ALA A 192 9.48 15.80 13.50
C ALA A 192 8.52 14.70 14.01
N MET A 193 8.67 13.50 13.46
CA MET A 193 8.17 12.27 14.06
C MET A 193 9.16 11.77 15.10
N GLN A 194 8.67 11.34 16.26
CA GLN A 194 9.49 10.86 17.36
C GLN A 194 9.01 9.49 17.85
N GLN A 195 9.96 8.59 18.09
CA GLN A 195 9.72 7.27 18.65
C GLN A 195 10.75 6.95 19.74
N VAL A 196 10.28 6.37 20.85
CA VAL A 196 11.11 5.93 21.96
C VAL A 196 10.93 4.42 22.14
N GLN A 197 12.02 3.67 22.12
CA GLN A 197 12.03 2.26 22.49
C GLN A 197 12.68 2.12 23.87
N TYR A 198 11.93 1.62 24.85
CA TYR A 198 12.42 1.35 26.20
C TYR A 198 12.91 -0.10 26.32
N PHE A 199 13.92 -0.30 27.16
CA PHE A 199 14.58 -1.59 27.38
C PHE A 199 14.70 -1.91 28.88
N ASP A 200 14.72 -3.21 29.19
CA ASP A 200 15.03 -3.69 30.53
C ASP A 200 16.55 -3.67 30.82
N GLY A 201 16.94 -4.11 32.02
CA GLY A 201 18.34 -4.20 32.42
C GLY A 201 19.18 -5.21 31.63
N LEU A 202 18.54 -6.08 30.83
CA LEU A 202 19.17 -7.08 29.96
C LEU A 202 19.21 -6.61 28.49
N GLY A 203 18.73 -5.40 28.20
CA GLY A 203 18.67 -4.86 26.84
C GLY A 203 17.52 -5.41 26.00
N ARG A 204 16.50 -6.03 26.61
CA ARG A 204 15.30 -6.51 25.90
C ARG A 204 14.25 -5.40 25.79
N PRO A 205 13.62 -5.19 24.62
CA PRO A 205 12.53 -4.24 24.43
C PRO A 205 11.34 -4.40 25.40
N MET A 206 10.96 -3.37 26.15
CA MET A 206 9.80 -3.42 27.07
C MET A 206 8.58 -2.67 26.53
N GLN A 207 8.79 -1.56 25.85
CA GLN A 207 7.70 -0.70 25.38
C GLN A 207 8.17 0.20 24.25
N THR A 208 7.40 0.24 23.17
CA THR A 208 7.55 1.26 22.12
C THR A 208 6.55 2.38 22.35
N VAL A 209 7.02 3.63 22.35
CA VAL A 209 6.19 4.85 22.46
C VAL A 209 6.40 5.70 21.21
N GLN A 210 5.37 5.82 20.38
CA GLN A 210 5.33 6.79 19.28
C GLN A 210 4.75 8.10 19.84
N VAL A 211 5.60 9.11 19.92
CA VAL A 211 5.31 10.34 20.68
C VAL A 211 4.24 11.14 19.96
N LYS A 212 3.12 11.41 20.63
CA LYS A 212 1.99 12.19 20.10
C LYS A 212 1.55 11.76 18.68
N ALA A 213 1.64 10.47 18.37
CA ALA A 213 1.43 9.93 17.02
C ALA A 213 -0.04 9.71 16.61
N THR A 214 -1.00 9.91 17.53
CA THR A 214 -2.42 9.88 17.15
C THR A 214 -2.72 10.98 16.11
N PRO A 215 -3.71 10.82 15.20
CA PRO A 215 -4.02 11.83 14.17
C PRO A 215 -4.31 13.24 14.71
N ALA A 216 -4.86 13.35 15.92
CA ALA A 216 -5.08 14.63 16.58
C ALA A 216 -3.79 15.26 17.17
N ALA A 217 -2.63 14.60 17.05
CA ALA A 217 -1.32 15.03 17.54
C ALA A 217 -1.25 15.28 19.06
N THR A 218 -2.09 14.59 19.83
CA THR A 218 -2.27 14.86 21.28
C THR A 218 -1.83 13.73 22.20
N LYS A 219 -1.83 12.48 21.73
CA LYS A 219 -1.63 11.29 22.56
C LYS A 219 -0.52 10.40 21.99
N ASP A 220 0.23 9.74 22.85
CA ASP A 220 1.18 8.71 22.43
C ASP A 220 0.46 7.47 21.90
N ILE A 221 1.03 6.81 20.89
CA ILE A 221 0.66 5.43 20.55
C ILE A 221 1.68 4.51 21.20
N VAL A 222 1.21 3.59 22.03
CA VAL A 222 2.05 2.75 22.89
C VAL A 222 1.85 1.28 22.56
N ILE A 223 2.96 0.54 22.49
CA ILE A 223 3.00 -0.92 22.28
C ILE A 223 3.76 -1.53 23.47
N PRO A 224 3.06 -2.15 24.44
CA PRO A 224 3.70 -2.92 25.49
C PRO A 224 4.31 -4.22 24.94
N ILE A 225 5.43 -4.64 25.52
CA ILE A 225 6.11 -5.90 25.19
C ILE A 225 6.31 -6.68 26.49
N THR A 226 5.99 -7.96 26.48
CA THR A 226 6.18 -8.85 27.63
C THR A 226 6.93 -10.09 27.22
N TYR A 227 7.55 -10.71 28.22
CA TYR A 227 8.30 -11.95 28.05
C TYR A 227 7.78 -12.99 29.02
N ASP A 228 7.83 -14.26 28.60
CA ASP A 228 7.61 -15.39 29.48
C ASP A 228 8.81 -15.60 30.43
N ALA A 229 8.72 -16.62 31.29
CA ALA A 229 9.77 -16.96 32.26
C ALA A 229 11.12 -17.34 31.62
N TYR A 230 11.12 -17.71 30.32
CA TYR A 230 12.32 -18.05 29.55
C TYR A 230 12.85 -16.87 28.74
N GLY A 231 12.24 -15.68 28.86
CA GLY A 231 12.65 -14.47 28.17
C GLY A 231 12.21 -14.40 26.71
N ARG A 232 11.23 -15.20 26.30
CA ARG A 232 10.66 -15.22 24.94
C ARG A 232 9.44 -14.32 24.89
N GLU A 233 9.24 -13.60 23.78
CA GLU A 233 8.03 -12.82 23.55
C GLU A 233 6.89 -13.80 23.19
N ASP A 234 6.06 -14.15 24.17
CA ASP A 234 4.92 -15.06 24.02
C ASP A 234 3.63 -14.31 23.63
N LYS A 235 3.58 -12.99 23.84
CA LYS A 235 2.44 -12.14 23.50
C LYS A 235 2.86 -10.90 22.74
N GLN A 236 2.15 -10.64 21.64
CA GLN A 236 2.30 -9.43 20.84
C GLN A 236 1.03 -8.60 20.95
N TYR A 237 1.12 -7.45 21.62
CA TYR A 237 -0.04 -6.60 21.91
C TYR A 237 -0.36 -5.65 20.76
N LEU A 238 -1.66 -5.43 20.52
CA LEU A 238 -2.10 -4.35 19.65
C LEU A 238 -1.75 -2.98 20.24
N PRO A 239 -1.35 -1.99 19.42
CA PRO A 239 -1.05 -0.64 19.88
C PRO A 239 -2.29 0.02 20.49
N TYR A 240 -2.12 0.93 21.44
CA TYR A 240 -3.21 1.73 21.99
C TYR A 240 -2.83 3.21 22.11
N ALA A 241 -3.84 4.10 22.10
CA ALA A 241 -3.64 5.52 22.35
C ALA A 241 -3.64 5.79 23.86
N SER A 242 -2.53 6.32 24.37
CA SER A 242 -2.39 6.63 25.80
C SER A 242 -3.30 7.78 26.23
N THR A 243 -3.88 7.70 27.42
CA THR A 243 -4.60 8.82 28.05
C THR A 243 -3.65 9.87 28.63
N SER A 244 -2.36 9.54 28.81
CA SER A 244 -1.34 10.49 29.22
C SER A 244 -1.07 11.50 28.10
N LEU A 245 -1.12 12.79 28.45
CA LEU A 245 -0.80 13.89 27.55
C LEU A 245 0.72 14.22 27.52
N VAL A 246 1.50 13.60 28.42
CA VAL A 246 2.96 13.73 28.46
C VAL A 246 3.55 12.80 27.41
N GLY A 247 4.21 13.38 26.41
CA GLY A 247 4.75 12.66 25.28
C GLY A 247 6.06 11.93 25.62
N GLY A 248 6.18 10.68 25.18
CA GLY A 248 7.45 9.95 25.14
C GLY A 248 7.86 9.27 26.44
N ALA A 249 7.25 9.59 27.59
CA ALA A 249 7.49 8.90 28.86
C ALA A 249 7.02 7.43 28.82
N TYR A 250 7.74 6.54 29.52
CA TYR A 250 7.34 5.16 29.75
C TYR A 250 6.00 5.08 30.50
N LYS A 251 5.10 4.21 30.05
CA LYS A 251 3.78 4.00 30.68
C LYS A 251 3.83 2.77 31.58
N THR A 252 3.91 2.98 32.89
CA THR A 252 3.95 1.90 33.89
C THR A 252 2.69 1.03 33.88
N THR A 253 1.52 1.63 33.64
CA THR A 253 0.24 0.92 33.47
C THR A 253 -0.02 0.50 32.01
N GLY A 254 1.03 0.34 31.19
CA GLY A 254 0.91 0.12 29.75
C GLY A 254 0.00 -1.05 29.38
N LEU A 255 0.20 -2.21 30.03
CA LEU A 255 -0.59 -3.42 29.78
C LEU A 255 -2.05 -3.29 30.22
N THR A 256 -2.30 -2.78 31.43
CA THR A 256 -3.67 -2.62 31.94
C THR A 256 -4.45 -1.57 31.14
N SER A 257 -3.78 -0.49 30.74
CA SER A 257 -4.37 0.55 29.88
C SER A 257 -4.70 0.03 28.49
N GLN A 258 -3.83 -0.81 27.92
CA GLN A 258 -4.04 -1.45 26.62
C GLN A 258 -5.28 -2.34 26.64
N ALA A 259 -5.40 -3.20 27.66
CA ALA A 259 -6.58 -4.06 27.84
C ALA A 259 -7.86 -3.24 28.07
N TYR A 260 -7.78 -2.17 28.87
CA TYR A 260 -8.91 -1.27 29.09
C TYR A 260 -9.36 -0.59 27.79
N TYR A 261 -8.40 -0.13 26.99
CA TYR A 261 -8.65 0.60 25.75
C TYR A 261 -9.53 -0.22 24.79
N TYR A 262 -9.12 -1.44 24.46
CA TYR A 262 -9.87 -2.29 23.53
C TYR A 262 -11.19 -2.84 24.10
N ASN A 263 -11.32 -2.97 25.42
CA ASN A 263 -12.55 -3.44 26.06
C ASN A 263 -13.63 -2.38 26.23
N ASN A 264 -13.22 -1.15 26.56
CA ASN A 264 -14.15 -0.11 26.99
C ASN A 264 -14.29 1.01 25.96
N ILE A 265 -13.18 1.40 25.33
CA ILE A 265 -13.09 2.57 24.43
C ILE A 265 -12.28 2.22 23.16
N PRO A 266 -12.68 1.19 22.40
CA PRO A 266 -11.91 0.78 21.22
C PRO A 266 -11.82 1.92 20.20
N PRO A 267 -10.77 1.95 19.35
CA PRO A 267 -10.65 2.92 18.27
C PRO A 267 -11.90 2.94 17.39
N ALA A 268 -12.23 4.10 16.82
CA ALA A 268 -13.29 4.18 15.83
C ALA A 268 -13.07 3.16 14.70
N GLY A 269 -14.15 2.46 14.32
CA GLY A 269 -14.10 1.38 13.32
C GLY A 269 -13.65 0.01 13.86
N GLN A 270 -13.22 -0.11 15.11
CA GLN A 270 -12.85 -1.38 15.75
C GLN A 270 -13.96 -1.89 16.68
N ALA A 271 -14.13 -3.21 16.71
CA ALA A 271 -15.01 -3.87 17.68
C ALA A 271 -14.33 -3.94 19.05
N LYS A 272 -15.14 -4.04 20.13
CA LYS A 272 -14.62 -4.36 21.47
C LYS A 272 -13.87 -5.68 21.43
N ASN A 273 -12.71 -5.72 22.07
CA ASN A 273 -11.85 -6.88 22.07
C ASN A 273 -11.18 -7.08 23.44
N ALA A 274 -11.57 -8.17 24.13
CA ALA A 274 -10.97 -8.55 25.42
C ALA A 274 -9.59 -9.20 25.29
N TYR A 275 -9.23 -9.62 24.08
CA TYR A 275 -7.97 -10.28 23.78
C TYR A 275 -7.24 -9.51 22.66
N PRO A 276 -6.80 -8.26 22.91
CA PRO A 276 -6.12 -7.42 21.94
C PRO A 276 -4.63 -7.79 21.79
N TYR A 277 -4.33 -9.08 21.66
CA TYR A 277 -2.97 -9.58 21.50
C TYR A 277 -2.96 -10.91 20.72
N SER A 278 -1.88 -11.14 19.99
CA SER A 278 -1.48 -12.46 19.50
C SER A 278 -0.81 -13.22 20.64
N GLN A 279 -0.93 -14.55 20.67
CA GLN A 279 -0.25 -15.38 21.65
C GLN A 279 0.45 -16.55 20.97
N THR A 280 1.74 -16.70 21.21
CA THR A 280 2.55 -17.82 20.73
C THR A 280 2.70 -18.83 21.85
N VAL A 281 2.39 -20.09 21.57
CA VAL A 281 2.60 -21.23 22.46
C VAL A 281 3.80 -22.01 21.92
N TYR A 282 4.84 -22.08 22.74
CA TYR A 282 6.04 -22.84 22.45
C TYR A 282 5.94 -24.23 23.05
N GLU A 283 6.57 -25.21 22.41
CA GLU A 283 6.76 -26.51 23.03
C GLU A 283 7.58 -26.40 24.32
N PRO A 284 7.35 -27.28 25.31
CA PRO A 284 8.14 -27.33 26.54
C PRO A 284 9.49 -28.03 26.29
N SER A 285 10.29 -27.49 25.36
CA SER A 285 11.60 -28.03 24.99
C SER A 285 12.64 -26.90 24.84
N PRO A 286 13.94 -27.20 25.00
CA PRO A 286 15.01 -26.23 24.74
C PRO A 286 15.07 -25.71 23.30
N LEU A 287 14.42 -26.38 22.35
CA LEU A 287 14.41 -25.99 20.94
C LEU A 287 13.51 -24.77 20.67
N ASN A 288 12.65 -24.37 21.61
CA ASN A 288 11.77 -23.21 21.51
C ASN A 288 10.92 -23.18 20.23
N ARG A 289 10.50 -24.34 19.74
CA ARG A 289 9.67 -24.43 18.53
C ARG A 289 8.25 -23.95 18.82
N VAL A 290 7.64 -23.29 17.85
CA VAL A 290 6.24 -22.86 17.94
C VAL A 290 5.33 -24.06 17.73
N GLU A 291 4.39 -24.29 18.65
CA GLU A 291 3.32 -25.29 18.53
C GLU A 291 2.00 -24.66 18.12
N GLN A 292 1.69 -23.48 18.65
CA GLN A 292 0.45 -22.77 18.31
C GLN A 292 0.68 -21.27 18.20
N GLN A 293 0.03 -20.65 17.22
CA GLN A 293 -0.05 -19.22 17.04
C GLN A 293 -1.52 -18.78 17.12
N GLY A 294 -1.85 -18.12 18.22
CA GLY A 294 -3.10 -17.38 18.39
C GLY A 294 -3.00 -15.95 17.90
N PHE A 295 -4.16 -15.34 17.65
CA PHE A 295 -4.30 -13.99 17.11
C PHE A 295 -5.31 -13.17 17.92
N PRO A 296 -5.35 -11.83 17.77
CA PRO A 296 -6.29 -11.00 18.51
C PRO A 296 -7.76 -11.40 18.27
N GLY A 297 -8.54 -11.40 19.36
CA GLY A 297 -9.94 -11.81 19.40
C GLY A 297 -10.17 -13.19 20.03
N ALA A 298 -11.28 -13.35 20.75
CA ALA A 298 -11.55 -14.53 21.59
C ALA A 298 -11.46 -15.88 20.85
N ALA A 299 -12.00 -15.96 19.62
CA ALA A 299 -11.99 -17.19 18.84
C ALA A 299 -10.58 -17.69 18.50
N TRP A 300 -9.65 -16.76 18.28
CA TRP A 300 -8.27 -17.04 17.85
C TRP A 300 -7.28 -17.14 19.00
N GLN A 301 -7.74 -17.14 20.26
CA GLN A 301 -6.86 -17.45 21.38
C GLN A 301 -6.64 -18.97 21.47
N PRO A 302 -5.48 -19.42 22.01
CA PRO A 302 -5.28 -20.82 22.37
C PRO A 302 -6.45 -21.35 23.20
N LYS A 303 -6.76 -22.64 23.04
CA LYS A 303 -7.93 -23.25 23.67
C LYS A 303 -7.89 -23.05 25.19
N ASN A 304 -8.91 -22.37 25.73
CA ASN A 304 -9.04 -22.09 27.15
C ASN A 304 -10.52 -22.14 27.54
N THR A 305 -10.85 -22.90 28.59
CA THR A 305 -12.23 -23.07 29.08
C THR A 305 -12.85 -21.76 29.59
N ALA A 306 -12.04 -20.81 30.02
CA ALA A 306 -12.49 -19.46 30.41
C ALA A 306 -12.79 -18.54 29.21
N ILE A 307 -12.36 -18.91 28.00
CA ILE A 307 -12.54 -18.10 26.79
C ILE A 307 -13.53 -18.82 25.85
N SER A 308 -14.78 -18.37 25.87
CA SER A 308 -15.82 -18.94 25.00
C SER A 308 -15.45 -18.83 23.53
N GLY A 309 -15.57 -19.95 22.80
CA GLY A 309 -15.27 -20.04 21.37
C GLY A 309 -13.77 -20.08 21.00
N SER A 310 -12.85 -20.11 21.97
CA SER A 310 -11.40 -20.21 21.72
C SER A 310 -10.97 -21.56 21.13
N GLY A 311 -9.77 -21.59 20.56
CA GLY A 311 -9.13 -22.80 20.02
C GLY A 311 -8.87 -22.78 18.52
N HIS A 312 -9.30 -21.73 17.80
CA HIS A 312 -9.08 -21.55 16.37
C HIS A 312 -7.74 -20.85 16.11
N THR A 313 -6.65 -21.54 16.44
CA THR A 313 -5.27 -21.08 16.26
C THR A 313 -4.63 -21.76 15.07
N ALA A 314 -3.61 -21.13 14.48
CA ALA A 314 -2.73 -21.85 13.57
C ALA A 314 -1.84 -22.76 14.43
N ARG A 315 -1.63 -24.01 14.02
CA ARG A 315 -0.86 -24.98 14.82
C ARG A 315 0.21 -25.65 13.98
N THR A 316 1.29 -26.04 14.64
CA THR A 316 2.39 -26.79 14.06
C THR A 316 2.64 -28.02 14.90
N GLU A 317 2.73 -29.17 14.26
CA GLU A 317 3.14 -30.44 14.86
C GLU A 317 4.40 -30.94 14.16
N TYR A 318 5.29 -31.57 14.92
CA TYR A 318 6.54 -32.13 14.43
C TYR A 318 6.49 -33.65 14.53
N ALA A 319 6.79 -34.33 13.43
CA ALA A 319 6.75 -35.78 13.33
C ALA A 319 7.89 -36.29 12.44
N THR A 320 7.89 -37.58 12.18
CA THR A 320 8.75 -38.24 11.20
C THR A 320 7.91 -39.01 10.18
N ASN A 321 8.50 -39.36 9.04
CA ASN A 321 7.83 -40.22 8.06
C ASN A 321 7.72 -41.67 8.57
N ASN A 322 6.74 -42.39 8.05
CA ASN A 322 6.52 -43.82 8.31
C ASN A 322 6.25 -44.56 6.99
N ASN A 323 5.99 -45.87 7.06
CA ASN A 323 5.70 -46.71 5.89
C ASN A 323 4.28 -47.30 5.91
N ASP A 324 3.37 -46.72 6.69
CA ASP A 324 1.96 -47.11 6.69
C ASP A 324 1.38 -47.02 5.27
N LEU A 325 0.56 -47.99 4.89
CA LEU A 325 -0.09 -48.02 3.57
C LEU A 325 -0.88 -46.73 3.35
N PHE A 326 -0.94 -46.26 2.10
CA PHE A 326 -1.76 -45.09 1.74
C PHE A 326 -3.24 -45.27 2.07
N ALA A 327 -3.72 -46.52 2.14
CA ALA A 327 -5.07 -46.85 2.61
C ALA A 327 -5.30 -46.58 4.11
N THR A 328 -4.23 -46.53 4.92
CA THR A 328 -4.27 -46.13 6.33
C THR A 328 -4.23 -44.60 6.45
N VAL A 329 -5.23 -43.96 5.84
CA VAL A 329 -5.26 -42.52 5.54
C VAL A 329 -5.16 -41.60 6.77
N ALA A 330 -5.46 -42.10 7.97
CA ALA A 330 -5.35 -41.34 9.20
C ALA A 330 -3.89 -41.12 9.65
N THR A 331 -3.00 -42.09 9.40
CA THR A 331 -1.63 -42.09 9.96
C THR A 331 -0.53 -42.14 8.91
N THR A 332 -0.85 -42.47 7.65
CA THR A 332 0.15 -42.60 6.60
C THR A 332 0.93 -41.30 6.38
N ARG A 333 2.26 -41.45 6.45
CA ARG A 333 3.29 -40.48 6.12
C ARG A 333 4.32 -41.13 5.20
N LYS A 334 3.86 -42.07 4.36
CA LYS A 334 4.70 -42.74 3.36
C LYS A 334 5.14 -41.75 2.28
N VAL A 335 6.42 -41.82 1.92
CA VAL A 335 7.06 -40.95 0.91
C VAL A 335 7.82 -41.82 -0.06
N ILE A 336 7.48 -41.75 -1.35
CA ILE A 336 8.19 -42.47 -2.40
C ILE A 336 9.61 -41.88 -2.57
N LEU A 337 10.60 -42.75 -2.70
CA LEU A 337 12.01 -42.39 -2.88
C LEU A 337 12.28 -42.21 -4.38
N TYR A 338 12.05 -41.00 -4.88
CA TYR A 338 12.49 -40.61 -6.22
C TYR A 338 13.97 -40.23 -6.21
N GLN A 339 14.68 -40.64 -7.24
CA GLN A 339 16.10 -40.32 -7.45
C GLN A 339 16.32 -39.79 -8.86
N VAL A 340 17.46 -39.14 -9.06
CA VAL A 340 17.91 -38.67 -10.36
C VAL A 340 19.29 -39.25 -10.62
N SER A 341 19.46 -39.81 -11.82
CA SER A 341 20.79 -40.11 -12.35
C SER A 341 21.10 -39.15 -13.48
N LEU A 342 22.36 -38.73 -13.59
CA LEU A 342 22.83 -37.85 -14.65
C LEU A 342 23.62 -38.65 -15.69
N SER A 343 23.36 -38.40 -16.97
CA SER A 343 24.22 -38.90 -18.05
C SER A 343 25.61 -38.24 -17.97
N SER A 344 26.57 -38.72 -18.77
CA SER A 344 27.89 -38.08 -18.93
C SER A 344 27.80 -36.64 -19.48
N THR A 345 26.66 -36.26 -20.08
CA THR A 345 26.36 -34.92 -20.59
C THR A 345 25.45 -34.11 -19.65
N GLY A 346 25.24 -34.59 -18.41
CA GLY A 346 24.41 -33.91 -17.41
C GLY A 346 22.91 -33.96 -17.69
N VAL A 347 22.43 -34.89 -18.52
CA VAL A 347 20.99 -35.06 -18.77
C VAL A 347 20.37 -35.87 -17.65
N PRO A 348 19.36 -35.33 -16.93
CA PRO A 348 18.75 -36.03 -15.81
C PRO A 348 17.78 -37.11 -16.28
N THR A 349 17.78 -38.23 -15.54
CA THR A 349 16.83 -39.34 -15.69
C THR A 349 16.22 -39.65 -14.33
N LEU A 350 14.90 -39.50 -14.22
CA LEU A 350 14.12 -39.84 -13.02
C LEU A 350 14.07 -41.37 -12.83
N SER A 351 14.33 -41.82 -11.61
CA SER A 351 14.20 -43.22 -11.19
C SER A 351 13.52 -43.33 -9.82
N ILE A 352 13.16 -44.55 -9.44
CA ILE A 352 12.70 -44.87 -8.08
C ILE A 352 13.82 -45.68 -7.41
N GLY A 353 14.17 -45.31 -6.19
CA GLY A 353 15.22 -45.98 -5.43
C GLY A 353 14.85 -47.43 -5.09
N SER A 354 15.86 -48.26 -4.82
CA SER A 354 15.69 -49.70 -4.55
C SER A 354 14.78 -50.00 -3.36
N GLY A 355 14.70 -49.10 -2.37
CA GLY A 355 13.78 -49.18 -1.23
C GLY A 355 12.33 -48.79 -1.53
N ILE A 356 12.03 -48.27 -2.74
CA ILE A 356 10.75 -47.71 -3.22
C ILE A 356 10.28 -46.47 -2.45
N SER A 357 10.31 -46.51 -1.12
CA SER A 357 9.98 -45.41 -0.22
C SER A 357 11.08 -45.18 0.81
N TYR A 358 11.11 -43.99 1.38
CA TYR A 358 11.98 -43.67 2.52
C TYR A 358 11.70 -44.62 3.70
N ALA A 359 12.74 -45.00 4.43
CA ALA A 359 12.59 -45.83 5.62
C ALA A 359 11.87 -45.07 6.74
N ASN A 360 11.35 -45.77 7.75
CA ASN A 360 10.73 -45.10 8.90
C ASN A 360 11.75 -44.17 9.58
N ASN A 361 11.30 -42.98 9.97
CA ASN A 361 12.11 -41.99 10.70
C ASN A 361 13.31 -41.41 9.95
N GLU A 362 13.27 -41.40 8.61
CA GLU A 362 14.35 -40.86 7.79
C GLU A 362 14.17 -39.38 7.44
N LEU A 363 12.92 -38.92 7.38
CA LEU A 363 12.52 -37.56 7.04
C LEU A 363 11.90 -36.86 8.24
N TYR A 364 12.23 -35.58 8.40
CA TYR A 364 11.56 -34.68 9.34
C TYR A 364 10.25 -34.19 8.72
N VAL A 365 9.16 -34.22 9.49
CA VAL A 365 7.84 -33.79 9.02
C VAL A 365 7.36 -32.63 9.88
N THR A 366 7.04 -31.52 9.23
CA THR A 366 6.34 -30.38 9.85
C THR A 366 4.91 -30.36 9.34
N ILE A 367 3.95 -30.42 10.26
CA ILE A 367 2.52 -30.46 9.95
C ILE A 367 1.91 -29.13 10.40
N SER A 368 1.58 -28.28 9.43
CA SER A 368 0.89 -27.02 9.68
C SER A 368 -0.62 -27.23 9.57
N LYS A 369 -1.37 -26.63 10.50
CA LYS A 369 -2.83 -26.71 10.61
C LYS A 369 -3.37 -25.30 10.62
N ASP A 370 -4.31 -24.99 9.72
CA ASP A 370 -4.94 -23.67 9.69
C ASP A 370 -6.00 -23.52 10.79
N GLU A 371 -6.53 -22.30 10.96
CA GLU A 371 -7.48 -22.00 12.04
C GLU A 371 -8.85 -22.69 11.91
N ASN A 372 -9.15 -23.31 10.76
CA ASN A 372 -10.36 -24.11 10.54
C ASN A 372 -10.15 -25.59 10.88
N TRP A 373 -8.93 -26.03 11.19
CA TRP A 373 -8.67 -27.41 11.59
C TRP A 373 -9.47 -27.80 12.84
N ASP A 374 -10.17 -28.93 12.75
CA ASP A 374 -11.01 -29.46 13.83
C ASP A 374 -10.28 -30.54 14.62
N SER A 375 -9.85 -30.20 15.84
CA SER A 375 -9.18 -31.14 16.75
C SER A 375 -10.06 -32.30 17.24
N THR A 376 -11.38 -32.23 17.02
CA THR A 376 -12.34 -33.27 17.42
C THR A 376 -12.65 -34.25 16.29
N ALA A 377 -12.20 -33.95 15.07
CA ALA A 377 -12.37 -34.84 13.93
C ALA A 377 -11.61 -36.16 14.12
N THR A 378 -12.09 -37.22 13.47
CA THR A 378 -11.48 -38.56 13.49
C THR A 378 -11.23 -39.08 12.08
N GLY A 379 -10.39 -40.11 11.95
CA GLY A 379 -10.06 -40.71 10.66
C GLY A 379 -9.42 -39.71 9.70
N PHE A 380 -9.84 -39.73 8.43
CA PHE A 380 -9.32 -38.81 7.40
C PHE A 380 -9.66 -37.34 7.66
N ASN A 381 -10.80 -37.05 8.32
CA ASN A 381 -11.24 -35.68 8.56
C ASN A 381 -10.25 -34.91 9.46
N LEU A 382 -9.49 -35.61 10.30
CA LEU A 382 -8.42 -35.02 11.12
C LEU A 382 -7.25 -34.46 10.28
N ARG A 383 -7.11 -34.90 9.02
CA ARG A 383 -6.07 -34.44 8.07
C ARG A 383 -6.52 -33.25 7.22
N LEU A 384 -7.82 -32.93 7.18
CA LEU A 384 -8.31 -31.75 6.45
C LEU A 384 -7.76 -30.46 7.07
N HIS A 385 -7.60 -29.40 6.29
CA HIS A 385 -7.00 -28.13 6.75
C HIS A 385 -5.56 -28.28 7.27
N THR A 386 -4.84 -29.31 6.81
CA THR A 386 -3.43 -29.52 7.15
C THR A 386 -2.53 -29.52 5.90
N THR A 387 -1.29 -29.06 6.09
CA THR A 387 -0.19 -29.18 5.14
C THR A 387 0.98 -29.86 5.82
N GLU A 388 1.51 -30.90 5.19
CA GLU A 388 2.68 -31.62 5.67
C GLU A 388 3.87 -31.31 4.78
N GLU A 389 4.96 -30.85 5.39
CA GLU A 389 6.24 -30.59 4.74
C GLU A 389 7.27 -31.61 5.22
N TYR A 390 7.83 -32.37 4.30
CA TYR A 390 8.81 -33.42 4.55
C TYR A 390 10.18 -32.93 4.12
N LYS A 391 11.15 -32.99 5.03
CA LYS A 391 12.55 -32.59 4.79
C LYS A 391 13.50 -33.76 5.00
N ASP A 392 14.50 -33.83 4.14
CA ASP A 392 15.64 -34.73 4.32
C ASP A 392 16.58 -34.23 5.42
N LYS A 393 17.68 -34.95 5.64
CA LYS A 393 18.69 -34.63 6.65
C LYS A 393 19.51 -33.38 6.34
N GLU A 394 19.46 -32.90 5.10
CA GLU A 394 20.10 -31.65 4.66
C GLU A 394 19.13 -30.45 4.74
N GLY A 395 17.89 -30.69 5.16
CA GLY A 395 16.86 -29.67 5.29
C GLY A 395 16.14 -29.32 3.99
N LYS A 396 16.40 -30.05 2.89
CA LYS A 396 15.71 -29.86 1.61
C LYS A 396 14.30 -30.43 1.70
N VAL A 397 13.32 -29.67 1.22
CA VAL A 397 11.93 -30.17 1.13
C VAL A 397 11.86 -31.19 0.01
N VAL A 398 11.45 -32.43 0.32
CA VAL A 398 11.30 -33.54 -0.66
C VAL A 398 9.84 -33.80 -1.02
N LEU A 399 8.90 -33.41 -0.16
CA LEU A 399 7.47 -33.56 -0.37
C LEU A 399 6.70 -32.46 0.39
N LYS A 400 5.70 -31.87 -0.27
CA LYS A 400 4.59 -31.17 0.40
C LYS A 400 3.28 -31.89 0.11
N ARG A 401 2.45 -32.09 1.13
CA ARG A 401 1.19 -32.83 1.02
C ARG A 401 0.04 -32.11 1.70
N THR A 402 -1.10 -32.02 1.04
CA THR A 402 -2.36 -31.47 1.58
C THR A 402 -3.51 -32.45 1.38
N PHE A 403 -4.59 -32.30 2.13
CA PHE A 403 -5.71 -33.25 2.13
C PHE A 403 -7.03 -32.55 1.85
N ASN A 404 -7.87 -33.19 1.05
CA ASN A 404 -9.18 -32.67 0.68
C ASN A 404 -10.25 -33.76 0.60
N LEU A 405 -11.51 -33.36 0.67
CA LEU A 405 -12.66 -34.19 0.31
C LEU A 405 -13.34 -33.63 -0.94
N LYS A 406 -13.52 -34.46 -1.95
CA LYS A 406 -14.35 -34.18 -3.11
C LYS A 406 -15.64 -34.99 -3.00
N GLY A 407 -16.69 -34.37 -2.46
CA GLY A 407 -17.85 -35.12 -2.01
C GLY A 407 -17.44 -36.06 -0.86
N SER A 408 -17.57 -37.37 -1.06
CA SER A 408 -17.07 -38.39 -0.13
C SER A 408 -15.70 -38.96 -0.50
N THR A 409 -15.12 -38.56 -1.64
CA THR A 409 -13.82 -39.06 -2.10
C THR A 409 -12.68 -38.36 -1.37
N GLN A 410 -11.79 -39.15 -0.77
CA GLN A 410 -10.58 -38.67 -0.10
C GLN A 410 -9.50 -38.35 -1.14
N GLU A 411 -8.96 -37.14 -1.08
CA GLU A 411 -7.88 -36.68 -1.96
C GLU A 411 -6.62 -36.43 -1.13
N ILE A 412 -5.56 -37.21 -1.40
CA ILE A 412 -4.21 -36.95 -0.91
C ILE A 412 -3.46 -36.23 -2.03
N LEU A 413 -3.10 -34.97 -1.81
CA LEU A 413 -2.53 -34.11 -2.83
C LEU A 413 -1.04 -33.90 -2.55
N SER A 414 -0.20 -34.75 -3.15
CA SER A 414 1.25 -34.76 -2.95
C SER A 414 1.99 -34.03 -4.06
N THR A 415 2.96 -33.18 -3.68
CA THR A 415 3.92 -32.52 -4.57
C THR A 415 5.32 -32.92 -4.17
N TYR A 416 6.00 -33.74 -4.96
CA TYR A 416 7.38 -34.16 -4.70
C TYR A 416 8.38 -33.22 -5.35
N TYR A 417 9.50 -33.01 -4.66
CA TYR A 417 10.64 -32.20 -5.07
C TYR A 417 11.84 -33.13 -5.13
N VAL A 418 12.36 -33.38 -6.34
CA VAL A 418 13.39 -34.38 -6.58
C VAL A 418 14.69 -33.69 -6.97
N TYR A 419 15.75 -33.98 -6.23
CA TYR A 419 17.06 -33.38 -6.40
C TYR A 419 18.03 -34.35 -7.07
N ASP A 420 19.01 -33.82 -7.80
CA ASP A 420 20.16 -34.58 -8.26
C ASP A 420 21.22 -34.76 -7.15
N ASP A 421 22.28 -35.52 -7.44
CA ASP A 421 23.38 -35.78 -6.50
C ASP A 421 24.18 -34.51 -6.13
N PHE A 422 24.02 -33.41 -6.86
CA PHE A 422 24.60 -32.10 -6.54
C PHE A 422 23.66 -31.21 -5.72
N GLY A 423 22.45 -31.70 -5.42
CA GLY A 423 21.44 -30.98 -4.66
C GLY A 423 20.62 -29.98 -5.47
N ASN A 424 20.66 -30.04 -6.80
CA ASN A 424 19.85 -29.18 -7.66
C ASN A 424 18.43 -29.75 -7.83
N LEU A 425 17.42 -28.91 -7.68
CA LEU A 425 16.02 -29.30 -7.91
C LEU A 425 15.80 -29.64 -9.38
N THR A 426 15.64 -30.92 -9.70
CA THR A 426 15.62 -31.40 -11.10
C THR A 426 14.21 -31.71 -11.58
N TYR A 427 13.37 -32.28 -10.72
CA TYR A 427 11.95 -32.52 -11.02
C TYR A 427 11.06 -32.01 -9.92
N VAL A 428 9.90 -31.48 -10.30
CA VAL A 428 8.77 -31.33 -9.38
C VAL A 428 7.60 -32.12 -9.94
N LEU A 429 7.01 -32.97 -9.10
CA LEU A 429 5.96 -33.93 -9.45
C LEU A 429 4.66 -33.58 -8.69
N PRO A 430 3.73 -32.81 -9.29
CA PRO A 430 2.52 -32.33 -8.65
C PRO A 430 1.40 -33.38 -8.49
N PRO A 431 0.31 -33.09 -7.76
CA PRO A 431 -0.76 -34.05 -7.46
C PRO A 431 -1.42 -34.68 -8.70
N GLY A 432 -1.53 -33.94 -9.81
CA GLY A 432 -2.07 -34.43 -11.07
C GLY A 432 -1.27 -35.57 -11.69
N ILE A 433 0.01 -35.67 -11.34
CA ILE A 433 0.86 -36.78 -11.75
C ILE A 433 0.70 -38.00 -10.83
N ASN A 434 -0.17 -37.99 -9.82
CA ASN A 434 -0.33 -39.11 -8.89
C ASN A 434 1.02 -39.73 -8.43
N PRO A 435 1.90 -38.95 -7.78
CA PRO A 435 3.28 -39.38 -7.51
C PRO A 435 3.38 -40.41 -6.38
N ASP A 436 2.29 -40.70 -5.67
CA ASP A 436 2.23 -41.70 -4.58
C ASP A 436 2.01 -43.15 -5.08
N ARG A 437 2.10 -43.40 -6.39
CA ARG A 437 1.74 -44.66 -7.06
C ARG A 437 2.71 -45.84 -6.86
N GLY A 438 3.53 -45.83 -5.81
CA GLY A 438 4.44 -46.93 -5.46
C GLY A 438 5.65 -47.06 -6.40
N SER A 439 5.89 -48.24 -6.95
CA SER A 439 7.07 -48.59 -7.76
C SER A 439 6.97 -48.23 -9.25
N THR A 440 5.90 -47.54 -9.66
CA THR A 440 5.68 -47.18 -11.07
C THR A 440 6.10 -45.73 -11.32
N LEU A 441 7.02 -45.51 -12.27
CA LEU A 441 7.43 -44.18 -12.70
C LEU A 441 6.32 -43.47 -13.51
N PRO A 442 6.16 -42.14 -13.36
CA PRO A 442 5.37 -41.36 -14.29
C PRO A 442 5.90 -41.45 -15.72
N SER A 443 5.01 -41.53 -16.71
CA SER A 443 5.39 -41.49 -18.12
C SER A 443 5.95 -40.12 -18.52
N ALA A 444 6.77 -40.07 -19.57
CA ALA A 444 7.32 -38.82 -20.08
C ALA A 444 6.23 -37.78 -20.46
N ASN A 445 5.07 -38.23 -20.94
CA ASN A 445 3.95 -37.36 -21.26
C ASN A 445 3.27 -36.79 -20.00
N GLU A 446 3.14 -37.58 -18.94
CA GLU A 446 2.65 -37.08 -17.65
C GLU A 446 3.61 -36.04 -17.04
N ILE A 447 4.92 -36.27 -17.12
CA ILE A 447 5.92 -35.30 -16.64
C ILE A 447 5.88 -34.03 -17.51
N ALA A 448 5.78 -34.14 -18.83
CA ALA A 448 5.67 -32.97 -19.70
C ALA A 448 4.33 -32.21 -19.53
N GLY A 449 3.25 -32.91 -19.18
CA GLY A 449 1.91 -32.35 -19.03
C GLY A 449 1.60 -31.74 -17.66
N TYR A 450 2.11 -32.34 -16.58
CA TYR A 450 1.88 -31.92 -15.19
C TYR A 450 3.15 -31.50 -14.44
N GLY A 451 4.31 -32.09 -14.76
CA GLY A 451 5.55 -31.91 -14.02
C GLY A 451 6.42 -30.75 -14.48
N TYR A 452 7.39 -30.42 -13.63
CA TYR A 452 8.43 -29.43 -13.92
C TYR A 452 9.75 -30.18 -14.08
N GLN A 453 10.56 -29.77 -15.06
CA GLN A 453 11.84 -30.40 -15.35
C GLN A 453 12.92 -29.34 -15.51
N TYR A 454 14.04 -29.56 -14.86
CA TYR A 454 15.19 -28.67 -14.85
C TYR A 454 16.46 -29.44 -15.17
N GLN A 455 17.42 -28.75 -15.77
CA GLN A 455 18.76 -29.28 -16.00
C GLN A 455 19.78 -28.20 -15.66
N TYR A 456 20.89 -28.63 -15.08
CA TYR A 456 21.96 -27.77 -14.61
C TYR A 456 23.27 -28.14 -15.32
N ASP A 457 24.18 -27.18 -15.45
CA ASP A 457 25.55 -27.42 -15.89
C ASP A 457 26.47 -27.82 -14.72
N GLU A 458 27.75 -28.08 -15.00
CA GLU A 458 28.73 -28.43 -13.96
C GLU A 458 29.00 -27.33 -12.92
N ARG A 459 28.40 -26.13 -13.07
CA ARG A 459 28.49 -25.01 -12.13
C ARG A 459 27.19 -24.78 -11.36
N ASN A 460 26.26 -25.73 -11.39
CA ASN A 460 24.93 -25.64 -10.77
C ASN A 460 24.08 -24.47 -11.29
N ARG A 461 24.24 -24.09 -12.57
CA ARG A 461 23.41 -23.06 -13.22
C ARG A 461 22.33 -23.74 -14.07
N MET A 462 21.07 -23.28 -13.96
CA MET A 462 19.96 -23.87 -14.72
C MET A 462 20.06 -23.53 -16.22
N ILE A 463 20.36 -24.51 -17.05
CA ILE A 463 20.56 -24.34 -18.51
C ILE A 463 19.32 -24.70 -19.33
N ARG A 464 18.40 -25.47 -18.73
CA ARG A 464 17.16 -25.92 -19.37
C ARG A 464 16.04 -25.92 -18.34
N LYS A 465 14.86 -25.45 -18.75
CA LYS A 465 13.63 -25.69 -18.00
C LYS A 465 12.46 -26.07 -18.88
N GLN A 466 11.53 -26.82 -18.33
CA GLN A 466 10.28 -27.17 -18.97
C GLN A 466 9.14 -27.09 -17.95
N LEU A 467 8.18 -26.19 -18.20
CA LEU A 467 6.99 -26.03 -17.38
C LEU A 467 5.86 -26.94 -17.89
N PRO A 468 4.87 -27.30 -17.04
CA PRO A 468 3.76 -28.16 -17.42
C PRO A 468 3.01 -27.64 -18.66
N GLY A 469 2.91 -28.47 -19.70
CA GLY A 469 2.23 -28.13 -20.95
C GLY A 469 2.96 -27.10 -21.82
N LYS A 470 4.17 -26.66 -21.46
CA LYS A 470 5.00 -25.73 -22.23
C LYS A 470 6.21 -26.46 -22.82
N GLY A 471 6.66 -26.03 -23.99
CA GLY A 471 7.91 -26.47 -24.58
C GLY A 471 9.13 -26.06 -23.75
N VAL A 472 10.28 -26.64 -24.07
CA VAL A 472 11.54 -26.40 -23.36
C VAL A 472 12.02 -24.96 -23.54
N GLU A 473 12.60 -24.39 -22.51
CA GLU A 473 13.34 -23.13 -22.55
C GLU A 473 14.81 -23.39 -22.22
N TYR A 474 15.70 -22.77 -22.99
CA TYR A 474 17.15 -22.85 -22.77
C TYR A 474 17.71 -21.52 -22.28
N MET A 475 18.78 -21.59 -21.49
CA MET A 475 19.53 -20.44 -20.96
C MET A 475 21.01 -20.60 -21.30
N VAL A 476 21.62 -19.53 -21.82
CA VAL A 476 23.06 -19.49 -22.12
C VAL A 476 23.72 -18.47 -21.19
N TYR A 477 24.83 -18.87 -20.58
CA TYR A 477 25.54 -18.06 -19.60
C TYR A 477 26.90 -17.60 -20.14
N ASN A 478 27.30 -16.37 -19.79
CA ASN A 478 28.67 -15.93 -20.00
C ASN A 478 29.60 -16.42 -18.86
N LYS A 479 30.88 -16.06 -18.91
CA LYS A 479 31.88 -16.43 -17.88
C LYS A 479 31.62 -15.81 -16.50
N LEU A 480 30.82 -14.75 -16.44
CA LEU A 480 30.44 -14.05 -15.20
C LEU A 480 29.14 -14.60 -14.58
N ASP A 481 28.66 -15.76 -15.04
CA ASP A 481 27.42 -16.40 -14.58
C ASP A 481 26.15 -15.59 -14.84
N GLN A 482 26.19 -14.74 -15.86
CA GLN A 482 25.02 -13.96 -16.30
C GLN A 482 24.34 -14.65 -17.48
N VAL A 483 23.00 -14.71 -17.44
CA VAL A 483 22.19 -15.20 -18.56
C VAL A 483 22.24 -14.19 -19.70
N VAL A 484 22.90 -14.53 -20.80
CA VAL A 484 23.06 -13.64 -21.96
C VAL A 484 22.16 -14.01 -23.13
N ALA A 485 21.63 -15.23 -23.18
CA ALA A 485 20.60 -15.61 -24.13
C ALA A 485 19.58 -16.59 -23.53
N THR A 486 18.34 -16.46 -23.95
CA THR A 486 17.28 -17.44 -23.68
C THR A 486 16.52 -17.78 -24.95
N GLN A 487 15.95 -18.99 -24.99
CA GLN A 487 15.19 -19.43 -26.15
C GLN A 487 14.09 -20.42 -25.78
N ASP A 488 12.84 -20.05 -26.10
CA ASP A 488 11.69 -20.93 -26.00
C ASP A 488 11.47 -21.78 -27.28
N LEU A 489 10.43 -22.61 -27.27
CA LEU A 489 10.13 -23.51 -28.40
C LEU A 489 9.76 -22.75 -29.68
N LEU A 490 8.98 -21.67 -29.59
CA LEU A 490 8.54 -20.92 -30.75
C LEU A 490 9.65 -20.04 -31.32
N GLN A 491 10.54 -19.51 -30.47
CA GLN A 491 11.77 -18.83 -30.85
C GLN A 491 12.74 -19.77 -31.55
N ARG A 492 12.88 -21.02 -31.07
CA ARG A 492 13.63 -22.08 -31.78
C ARG A 492 13.10 -22.30 -33.20
N ALA A 493 11.78 -22.42 -33.34
CA ALA A 493 11.16 -22.59 -34.66
C ALA A 493 11.43 -21.41 -35.60
N ARG A 494 11.60 -20.19 -35.06
CA ARG A 494 12.00 -18.99 -35.80
C ARG A 494 13.51 -18.78 -35.92
N LYS A 495 14.33 -19.65 -35.30
CA LYS A 495 15.80 -19.55 -35.24
C LYS A 495 16.29 -18.27 -34.56
N GLU A 496 15.56 -17.83 -33.56
CA GLU A 496 15.79 -16.60 -32.79
C GLU A 496 16.19 -16.92 -31.35
N TRP A 497 17.00 -16.06 -30.74
CA TRP A 497 17.31 -16.05 -29.31
C TRP A 497 16.98 -14.67 -28.74
N MET A 498 16.42 -14.63 -27.54
CA MET A 498 16.33 -13.40 -26.76
C MET A 498 17.69 -13.18 -26.10
N ILE A 499 18.28 -12.00 -26.28
CA ILE A 499 19.60 -11.67 -25.72
C ILE A 499 19.51 -10.59 -24.65
N THR A 500 20.45 -10.64 -23.71
CA THR A 500 20.64 -9.63 -22.68
C THR A 500 22.11 -9.26 -22.60
N LYS A 501 22.42 -7.96 -22.62
CA LYS A 501 23.76 -7.41 -22.39
C LYS A 501 23.80 -6.62 -21.11
N TYR A 502 24.96 -6.68 -20.45
CA TYR A 502 25.22 -6.07 -19.15
C TYR A 502 26.36 -5.07 -19.23
N ASP A 503 26.40 -4.09 -18.33
CA ASP A 503 27.60 -3.29 -18.07
C ASP A 503 28.53 -3.93 -17.02
N GLY A 504 29.66 -3.27 -16.74
CA GLY A 504 30.64 -3.73 -15.75
C GLY A 504 30.12 -3.80 -14.30
N LEU A 505 28.93 -3.23 -14.02
CA LEU A 505 28.26 -3.36 -12.71
C LEU A 505 27.17 -4.45 -12.72
N GLY A 506 27.02 -5.18 -13.83
CA GLY A 506 26.02 -6.24 -13.98
C GLY A 506 24.60 -5.73 -14.22
N ARG A 507 24.40 -4.46 -14.60
CA ARG A 507 23.08 -3.91 -14.91
C ARG A 507 22.71 -4.20 -16.36
N VAL A 508 21.44 -4.49 -16.62
CA VAL A 508 20.93 -4.73 -17.99
C VAL A 508 20.96 -3.44 -18.80
N VAL A 509 21.82 -3.38 -19.81
CA VAL A 509 21.94 -2.23 -20.71
C VAL A 509 21.17 -2.41 -22.01
N LEU A 510 20.96 -3.65 -22.45
CA LEU A 510 20.26 -3.95 -23.69
C LEU A 510 19.58 -5.31 -23.60
N THR A 511 18.36 -5.39 -24.12
CA THR A 511 17.73 -6.66 -24.52
C THR A 511 17.38 -6.62 -26.00
N GLY A 512 17.36 -7.77 -26.66
CA GLY A 512 17.12 -7.84 -28.10
C GLY A 512 16.80 -9.24 -28.60
N VAL A 513 16.60 -9.34 -29.91
CA VAL A 513 16.48 -10.60 -30.63
C VAL A 513 17.73 -10.79 -31.49
N TRP A 514 18.37 -11.94 -31.36
CA TRP A 514 19.53 -12.35 -32.14
C TRP A 514 19.21 -13.59 -32.97
N ASN A 515 19.81 -13.73 -34.15
CA ASN A 515 19.78 -14.96 -34.91
C ASN A 515 21.19 -15.32 -35.43
N ASN A 516 21.41 -16.59 -35.74
CA ASN A 516 22.68 -17.03 -36.31
C ASN A 516 22.66 -16.92 -37.85
N GLY A 517 22.44 -15.71 -38.38
CA GLY A 517 22.32 -15.49 -39.83
C GLY A 517 21.17 -16.27 -40.48
N GLY A 518 20.10 -16.55 -39.73
CA GLY A 518 18.98 -17.37 -40.18
C GLY A 518 19.24 -18.89 -40.21
N VAL A 519 20.38 -19.35 -39.70
CA VAL A 519 20.72 -20.77 -39.51
C VAL A 519 20.37 -21.19 -38.07
N ALA A 520 19.91 -22.42 -37.87
CA ALA A 520 19.69 -22.95 -36.54
C ALA A 520 21.04 -23.22 -35.86
N ILE A 521 21.17 -22.89 -34.57
CA ILE A 521 22.32 -23.23 -33.75
C ILE A 521 21.84 -24.01 -32.53
N SER A 522 22.54 -25.09 -32.18
CA SER A 522 22.19 -25.86 -30.97
C SER A 522 22.55 -25.05 -29.73
N TRP A 523 21.89 -25.36 -28.60
CA TRP A 523 22.26 -24.75 -27.32
C TRP A 523 23.73 -25.02 -26.97
N THR A 524 24.22 -26.24 -27.17
CA THR A 524 25.60 -26.64 -26.87
C THR A 524 26.62 -25.82 -27.66
N ASP A 525 26.40 -25.66 -28.97
CA ASP A 525 27.31 -24.88 -29.82
C ASP A 525 27.29 -23.39 -29.45
N LEU A 526 26.10 -22.86 -29.12
CA LEU A 526 25.97 -21.48 -28.70
C LEU A 526 26.63 -21.24 -27.33
N GLN A 527 26.45 -22.15 -26.39
CA GLN A 527 27.10 -22.08 -25.08
C GLN A 527 28.62 -22.17 -25.23
N ALA A 528 29.15 -23.04 -26.09
CA ALA A 528 30.58 -23.10 -26.39
C ALA A 528 31.10 -21.79 -27.00
N LEU A 529 30.37 -21.19 -27.95
CA LEU A 529 30.72 -19.92 -28.56
C LEU A 529 30.81 -18.80 -27.51
N VAL A 530 29.81 -18.68 -26.64
CA VAL A 530 29.78 -17.66 -25.58
C VAL A 530 30.89 -17.91 -24.54
N SER A 531 31.12 -19.17 -24.16
CA SER A 531 32.18 -19.56 -23.23
C SER A 531 33.58 -19.30 -23.78
N ASN A 532 33.78 -19.29 -25.10
CA ASN A 532 35.08 -19.01 -25.72
C ASN A 532 35.37 -17.51 -25.88
N GLN A 533 34.44 -16.62 -25.54
CA GLN A 533 34.68 -15.17 -25.53
C GLN A 533 35.73 -14.81 -24.46
N THR A 534 36.86 -14.23 -24.87
CA THR A 534 38.00 -13.91 -23.97
C THR A 534 38.29 -12.42 -23.82
N ALA A 535 37.90 -11.56 -24.76
CA ALA A 535 38.34 -10.16 -24.77
C ALA A 535 37.51 -9.23 -23.88
N VAL A 536 36.18 -9.21 -24.03
CA VAL A 536 35.28 -8.29 -23.32
C VAL A 536 33.94 -8.98 -23.03
N LEU A 537 33.51 -8.96 -21.76
CA LEU A 537 32.30 -9.68 -21.29
C LEU A 537 31.13 -8.75 -20.93
N TRP A 538 31.36 -7.45 -20.88
CA TRP A 538 30.35 -6.43 -20.58
C TRP A 538 30.46 -5.24 -21.53
N GLU A 539 29.45 -4.41 -21.54
CA GLU A 539 29.44 -3.16 -22.27
C GLU A 539 30.05 -2.03 -21.44
N GLU A 540 30.84 -1.20 -22.09
CA GLU A 540 31.32 0.05 -21.53
C GLU A 540 30.70 1.22 -22.26
N ARG A 541 30.59 2.36 -21.58
CA ARG A 541 30.17 3.61 -22.19
C ARG A 541 31.41 4.40 -22.59
N ALA A 542 31.73 4.42 -23.89
CA ALA A 542 32.85 5.21 -24.42
C ALA A 542 32.47 6.70 -24.60
N SER A 543 31.20 6.99 -24.89
CA SER A 543 30.61 8.33 -24.82
C SER A 543 29.09 8.26 -24.79
N THR A 544 28.46 7.92 -25.93
CA THR A 544 27.04 8.18 -26.21
C THR A 544 26.29 6.98 -26.76
N THR A 545 26.99 5.89 -27.02
CA THR A 545 26.45 4.56 -27.30
C THR A 545 27.19 3.55 -26.44
N TRP A 546 26.56 2.39 -26.23
CA TRP A 546 27.25 1.23 -25.66
C TRP A 546 28.30 0.71 -26.63
N SER A 547 29.41 0.15 -26.12
CA SER A 547 30.58 -0.23 -26.92
C SER A 547 30.33 -1.32 -27.97
N ASN A 548 29.26 -2.11 -27.82
CA ASN A 548 28.94 -3.31 -28.57
C ASN A 548 30.10 -4.33 -28.65
N ARG A 549 30.80 -4.56 -27.52
CA ARG A 549 31.98 -5.44 -27.46
C ARG A 549 31.71 -6.79 -26.79
N SER A 550 30.68 -6.89 -25.96
CA SER A 550 30.28 -8.18 -25.40
C SER A 550 29.48 -8.98 -26.43
N TRP A 551 29.38 -10.28 -26.25
CA TRP A 551 28.58 -11.11 -27.16
C TRP A 551 27.07 -10.80 -27.02
N PRO A 552 26.29 -10.80 -28.11
CA PRO A 552 26.72 -10.85 -29.51
C PRO A 552 27.12 -9.47 -30.05
N THR A 553 28.10 -9.42 -30.95
CA THR A 553 28.55 -8.18 -31.61
C THR A 553 27.90 -7.95 -32.98
N THR A 554 27.40 -9.02 -33.62
CA THR A 554 26.75 -9.04 -34.94
C THR A 554 25.42 -9.80 -34.88
N ASN A 555 24.61 -9.70 -35.95
CA ASN A 555 23.34 -10.41 -36.14
C ASN A 555 22.26 -10.17 -35.06
N VAL A 556 22.32 -9.03 -34.38
CA VAL A 556 21.21 -8.55 -33.57
C VAL A 556 20.12 -8.04 -34.50
N VAL A 557 19.03 -8.79 -34.62
CA VAL A 557 17.90 -8.52 -35.51
C VAL A 557 17.13 -7.29 -35.05
N THR A 558 16.93 -7.14 -33.74
CA THR A 558 16.17 -6.02 -33.16
C THR A 558 16.59 -5.78 -31.72
N ASN A 559 16.91 -4.52 -31.37
CA ASN A 559 16.98 -4.11 -29.96
C ASN A 559 15.58 -3.83 -29.45
N LEU A 560 15.23 -4.48 -28.35
CA LEU A 560 13.92 -4.39 -27.69
C LEU A 560 13.92 -3.31 -26.61
N LEU A 561 14.92 -3.33 -25.73
CA LEU A 561 15.12 -2.35 -24.66
C LEU A 561 16.58 -1.88 -24.69
N VAL A 562 16.82 -0.60 -24.47
CA VAL A 562 18.16 -0.05 -24.18
C VAL A 562 18.06 0.87 -22.97
N ASN A 563 18.87 0.60 -21.94
CA ASN A 563 18.94 1.43 -20.74
C ASN A 563 20.27 2.18 -20.70
N TYR A 564 20.22 3.40 -20.20
CA TYR A 564 21.37 4.22 -19.88
C TYR A 564 21.31 4.63 -18.42
N TYR A 565 22.46 4.61 -17.76
CA TYR A 565 22.66 4.92 -16.35
C TYR A 565 23.69 6.05 -16.14
N ASP A 566 23.87 6.51 -14.90
CA ASP A 566 25.03 7.27 -14.41
C ASP A 566 25.17 8.73 -14.86
N ASP A 567 24.79 9.08 -16.09
CA ASP A 567 24.90 10.42 -16.67
C ASP A 567 23.81 10.69 -17.71
N TYR A 568 23.72 11.94 -18.17
CA TYR A 568 22.77 12.36 -19.19
C TYR A 568 23.37 12.62 -20.59
N ASN A 569 24.61 12.22 -20.85
CA ASN A 569 25.31 12.57 -22.10
C ASN A 569 24.62 11.99 -23.36
N VAL A 570 23.79 10.96 -23.19
CA VAL A 570 22.96 10.34 -24.25
C VAL A 570 21.78 11.19 -24.71
N ALA A 571 21.28 12.09 -23.86
CA ALA A 571 20.07 12.87 -24.10
C ALA A 571 20.19 13.80 -25.32
N THR A 572 21.40 14.31 -25.60
CA THR A 572 21.65 15.24 -26.71
C THR A 572 21.67 14.56 -28.08
N LEU A 573 21.91 13.24 -28.13
CA LEU A 573 22.08 12.47 -29.38
C LEU A 573 20.85 11.69 -29.82
N LEU A 574 19.91 11.44 -28.92
CA LEU A 574 18.60 10.86 -29.28
C LEU A 574 17.67 11.89 -29.95
N ALA A 575 18.21 13.02 -30.44
CA ALA A 575 17.46 14.15 -30.97
C ALA A 575 16.34 14.63 -30.02
N LEU A 576 16.56 14.56 -28.70
CA LEU A 576 15.62 15.14 -27.76
C LEU A 576 15.45 16.63 -28.06
N PRO A 577 14.22 17.16 -28.08
CA PRO A 577 14.02 18.57 -28.34
C PRO A 577 14.78 19.39 -27.29
N VAL A 578 15.40 20.51 -27.71
CA VAL A 578 16.37 21.27 -26.90
C VAL A 578 15.85 21.63 -25.50
N ASN A 579 14.54 21.90 -25.36
CA ASN A 579 13.87 22.25 -24.11
C ASN A 579 13.75 21.09 -23.09
N TYR A 580 14.11 19.87 -23.51
CA TYR A 580 14.09 18.64 -22.72
C TYR A 580 15.49 18.06 -22.55
N ARG A 581 16.53 18.92 -22.65
CA ARG A 581 17.88 18.56 -22.23
C ARG A 581 18.04 18.77 -20.72
N PRO A 582 18.92 18.00 -20.04
CA PRO A 582 19.07 18.02 -18.58
C PRO A 582 19.87 19.24 -18.11
N THR A 583 19.28 20.43 -18.20
CA THR A 583 19.86 21.67 -17.67
C THR A 583 19.27 21.95 -16.29
N GLY A 584 20.11 22.12 -15.27
CA GLY A 584 19.68 22.47 -13.91
C GLY A 584 19.22 21.30 -13.03
N TYR A 585 19.40 20.05 -13.47
CA TYR A 585 19.14 18.84 -12.67
C TYR A 585 20.42 18.30 -12.01
N SER A 586 20.27 17.41 -11.03
CA SER A 586 21.43 16.84 -10.32
C SER A 586 22.33 16.04 -11.25
N SER A 587 23.64 16.23 -11.13
CA SER A 587 24.65 15.37 -11.74
C SER A 587 25.01 14.15 -10.86
N MET A 588 24.41 13.99 -9.68
CA MET A 588 24.64 12.86 -8.78
C MET A 588 23.84 11.62 -9.23
N THR A 589 23.99 11.23 -10.49
CA THR A 589 23.20 10.18 -11.16
C THR A 589 23.86 8.81 -11.17
N GLN A 590 25.04 8.66 -10.56
CA GLN A 590 25.75 7.37 -10.48
C GLN A 590 24.83 6.28 -9.91
N SER A 591 24.81 5.13 -10.58
CA SER A 591 23.95 3.97 -10.33
C SER A 591 22.46 4.14 -10.65
N LEU A 592 22.01 5.31 -11.13
CA LEU A 592 20.60 5.57 -11.46
C LEU A 592 20.34 5.45 -12.97
N PRO A 593 19.18 4.92 -13.41
CA PRO A 593 18.78 4.91 -14.81
C PRO A 593 18.40 6.33 -15.27
N THR A 594 19.05 6.86 -16.29
CA THR A 594 18.79 8.22 -16.80
C THR A 594 17.91 8.21 -18.05
N VAL A 595 18.08 7.22 -18.93
CA VAL A 595 17.29 7.08 -20.16
C VAL A 595 16.94 5.62 -20.42
N THR A 596 15.70 5.37 -20.84
CA THR A 596 15.25 4.09 -21.35
C THR A 596 14.66 4.27 -22.75
N VAL A 597 15.02 3.38 -23.66
CA VAL A 597 14.52 3.34 -25.03
C VAL A 597 13.87 1.99 -25.28
N THR A 598 12.60 1.99 -25.69
CA THR A 598 11.80 0.77 -25.84
C THR A 598 11.22 0.66 -27.25
N LYS A 599 11.39 -0.49 -27.91
CA LYS A 599 10.80 -0.79 -29.23
C LYS A 599 9.28 -0.86 -29.13
N VAL A 600 8.58 -0.32 -30.13
CA VAL A 600 7.15 -0.54 -30.35
C VAL A 600 6.94 -1.84 -31.14
N MET A 601 6.12 -2.75 -30.61
CA MET A 601 5.77 -4.05 -31.19
C MET A 601 4.54 -3.92 -32.09
N ASP A 602 4.63 -3.08 -33.12
CA ASP A 602 3.58 -2.85 -34.13
C ASP A 602 3.50 -3.98 -35.19
N GLY A 603 4.49 -4.87 -35.19
CA GLY A 603 4.59 -5.99 -36.11
C GLY A 603 4.97 -5.60 -37.53
N THR A 604 5.51 -4.39 -37.71
CA THR A 604 6.18 -3.98 -38.94
C THR A 604 7.64 -4.41 -38.87
N THR A 605 8.09 -5.20 -39.85
CA THR A 605 9.48 -5.64 -39.94
C THR A 605 10.36 -4.49 -40.43
N GLY A 606 11.55 -4.31 -39.85
CA GLY A 606 12.53 -3.30 -40.27
C GLY A 606 12.33 -1.87 -39.75
N THR A 607 11.25 -1.56 -39.02
CA THR A 607 11.03 -0.21 -38.45
C THR A 607 11.82 0.02 -37.15
N THR A 608 12.37 1.23 -37.00
CA THR A 608 13.10 1.70 -35.82
C THR A 608 12.19 2.35 -34.76
N ASN A 609 10.87 2.13 -34.82
CA ASN A 609 9.88 2.75 -33.94
C ASN A 609 10.20 2.51 -32.46
N ARG A 610 10.66 3.55 -31.77
CA ARG A 610 11.11 3.49 -30.38
C ARG A 610 10.52 4.64 -29.58
N LEU A 611 10.14 4.35 -28.36
CA LEU A 611 9.71 5.35 -27.38
C LEU A 611 10.86 5.61 -26.41
N ILE A 612 11.09 6.89 -26.12
CA ILE A 612 12.13 7.33 -25.20
C ILE A 612 11.49 7.80 -23.89
N THR A 613 12.06 7.37 -22.76
CA THR A 613 11.79 7.90 -21.43
C THR A 613 13.07 8.43 -20.81
N VAL A 614 13.00 9.62 -20.20
CA VAL A 614 14.13 10.28 -19.51
C VAL A 614 13.73 10.58 -18.07
N PHE A 615 14.59 10.22 -17.12
CA PHE A 615 14.39 10.44 -15.68
C PHE A 615 15.33 11.50 -15.15
N TYR A 616 14.81 12.59 -14.61
CA TYR A 616 15.60 13.67 -14.03
C TYR A 616 15.58 13.60 -12.50
N TYR A 617 16.74 13.74 -11.88
CA TYR A 617 16.92 13.51 -10.44
C TYR A 617 17.27 14.77 -9.64
N ASP A 618 16.89 14.78 -8.37
CA ASP A 618 17.49 15.65 -7.35
C ASP A 618 18.76 15.04 -6.73
N ASN A 619 19.45 15.79 -5.87
CA ASN A 619 20.65 15.33 -5.16
C ASN A 619 20.39 14.18 -4.16
N LYS A 620 19.12 13.81 -3.90
CA LYS A 620 18.75 12.65 -3.07
C LYS A 620 18.49 11.40 -3.91
N GLY A 621 18.52 11.50 -5.24
CA GLY A 621 18.22 10.43 -6.18
C GLY A 621 16.72 10.19 -6.39
N GLN A 622 15.88 11.20 -6.14
CA GLN A 622 14.43 11.16 -6.37
C GLN A 622 14.11 11.72 -7.76
N VAL A 623 13.14 11.13 -8.48
CA VAL A 623 12.75 11.56 -9.83
C VAL A 623 11.90 12.83 -9.75
N THR A 624 12.49 14.00 -10.03
CA THR A 624 11.78 15.29 -10.00
C THR A 624 11.10 15.64 -11.31
N ARG A 625 11.52 15.02 -12.41
CA ARG A 625 10.82 15.11 -13.70
C ARG A 625 10.98 13.81 -14.48
N GLN A 626 9.99 13.46 -15.28
CA GLN A 626 10.02 12.36 -16.21
C GLN A 626 9.42 12.82 -17.55
N PHE A 627 10.19 12.67 -18.62
CA PHE A 627 9.71 12.85 -19.99
C PHE A 627 9.48 11.47 -20.61
N SER A 628 8.32 11.23 -21.21
CA SER A 628 7.99 9.94 -21.84
C SER A 628 7.28 10.15 -23.18
N GLN A 629 7.83 9.62 -24.27
CA GLN A 629 7.10 9.54 -25.54
C GLN A 629 5.99 8.49 -25.48
N HIS A 630 4.93 8.71 -26.26
CA HIS A 630 3.81 7.78 -26.39
C HIS A 630 3.40 7.55 -27.86
N TYR A 631 2.60 6.51 -28.10
CA TYR A 631 2.26 6.01 -29.44
C TYR A 631 0.88 6.45 -29.92
N LYS A 632 0.48 7.68 -29.58
CA LYS A 632 -0.83 8.24 -29.99
C LYS A 632 -0.98 8.20 -31.52
N GLY A 633 -2.13 7.73 -31.99
CA GLY A 633 -2.45 7.68 -33.41
C GLY A 633 -1.76 6.55 -34.17
N GLY A 634 -1.07 5.63 -33.48
CA GLY A 634 -0.31 4.56 -34.13
C GLY A 634 0.99 5.05 -34.76
N VAL A 635 1.57 6.15 -34.26
CA VAL A 635 2.77 6.77 -34.81
C VAL A 635 3.75 7.13 -33.68
N VAL A 636 5.02 6.78 -33.86
CA VAL A 636 6.12 7.33 -33.03
C VAL A 636 6.42 8.73 -33.51
N SER A 637 6.23 9.73 -32.65
CA SER A 637 6.49 11.12 -32.97
C SER A 637 7.20 11.82 -31.81
N PRO A 638 8.21 12.67 -32.07
CA PRO A 638 8.81 13.51 -31.02
C PRO A 638 7.82 14.55 -30.46
N LEU A 639 6.68 14.76 -31.12
CA LEU A 639 5.61 15.65 -30.69
C LEU A 639 4.56 14.96 -29.79
N ASN A 640 4.63 13.64 -29.65
CA ASN A 640 3.73 12.83 -28.82
C ASN A 640 4.46 12.42 -27.52
N TYR A 641 4.22 13.15 -26.43
CA TYR A 641 4.86 12.88 -25.15
C TYR A 641 4.06 13.35 -23.94
N ASP A 642 4.44 12.83 -22.78
CA ASP A 642 4.08 13.35 -21.47
C ASP A 642 5.30 13.96 -20.79
N ASP A 643 5.08 15.08 -20.11
CA ASP A 643 6.06 15.73 -19.26
C ASP A 643 5.51 15.80 -17.83
N VAL A 644 6.11 15.02 -16.93
CA VAL A 644 5.66 14.86 -15.55
C VAL A 644 6.69 15.46 -14.61
N SER A 645 6.32 16.44 -13.80
CA SER A 645 7.17 16.98 -12.73
C SER A 645 6.62 16.58 -11.36
N THR A 646 7.50 16.10 -10.46
CA THR A 646 7.14 15.71 -9.09
C THR A 646 7.96 16.49 -8.07
N SER A 647 7.28 17.05 -7.08
CA SER A 647 7.90 17.61 -5.87
C SER A 647 7.66 16.69 -4.68
N TYR A 648 8.56 16.70 -3.71
CA TYR A 648 8.54 15.80 -2.56
C TYR A 648 8.52 16.56 -1.24
N THR A 649 8.00 15.92 -0.18
CA THR A 649 8.20 16.31 1.20
C THR A 649 9.68 16.17 1.57
N PHE A 650 10.10 16.73 2.71
CA PHE A 650 11.50 16.66 3.14
C PHE A 650 12.02 15.22 3.31
N THR A 651 11.13 14.32 3.76
CA THR A 651 11.33 12.87 3.93
C THR A 651 11.26 12.08 2.63
N GLY A 652 10.75 12.66 1.54
CA GLY A 652 10.72 12.04 0.21
C GLY A 652 9.38 11.46 -0.23
N LYS A 653 8.25 11.83 0.40
CA LYS A 653 6.91 11.47 -0.10
C LYS A 653 6.46 12.43 -1.21
N PRO A 654 5.79 11.96 -2.27
CA PRO A 654 5.28 12.85 -3.31
C PRO A 654 4.33 13.91 -2.71
N LYS A 655 4.60 15.19 -2.92
CA LYS A 655 3.75 16.30 -2.46
C LYS A 655 2.85 16.81 -3.58
N LYS A 656 3.40 16.95 -4.79
CA LYS A 656 2.66 17.36 -5.98
C LYS A 656 3.27 16.72 -7.21
N SER A 657 2.44 16.14 -8.05
CA SER A 657 2.77 15.69 -9.40
C SER A 657 1.99 16.53 -10.41
N THR A 658 2.62 16.94 -11.50
CA THR A 658 1.98 17.66 -12.60
C THR A 658 2.39 17.02 -13.92
N ARG A 659 1.42 16.44 -14.62
CA ARG A 659 1.57 15.85 -15.94
C ARG A 659 1.00 16.77 -16.99
N LYS A 660 1.80 17.13 -17.98
CA LYS A 660 1.35 17.79 -19.22
C LYS A 660 1.35 16.79 -20.35
N HIS A 661 0.19 16.62 -20.98
CA HIS A 661 -0.03 15.65 -22.05
C HIS A 661 -0.03 16.35 -23.41
N TYR A 662 0.94 16.00 -24.25
CA TYR A 662 1.14 16.60 -25.57
C TYR A 662 0.92 15.61 -26.70
N THR A 663 0.34 16.09 -27.80
CA THR A 663 0.23 15.34 -29.06
C THR A 663 0.67 16.21 -30.24
N ALA A 664 1.01 15.58 -31.36
CA ALA A 664 1.13 16.26 -32.64
C ALA A 664 -0.20 16.94 -33.02
N ASN A 665 -0.13 18.10 -33.68
CA ASN A 665 -1.27 18.68 -34.40
C ASN A 665 -1.65 17.81 -35.60
N THR A 666 -2.80 18.09 -36.22
CA THR A 666 -3.30 17.35 -37.39
C THR A 666 -2.31 17.32 -38.56
N ALA A 667 -1.53 18.38 -38.75
CA ALA A 667 -0.50 18.47 -39.80
C ALA A 667 0.79 17.72 -39.46
N GLY A 668 0.97 17.25 -38.21
CA GLY A 668 2.18 16.56 -37.75
C GLY A 668 3.42 17.46 -37.59
N THR A 669 3.24 18.78 -37.54
CA THR A 669 4.32 19.79 -37.58
C THR A 669 4.60 20.47 -36.24
N ALA A 670 3.68 20.42 -35.28
CA ALA A 670 3.81 21.11 -33.99
C ALA A 670 3.23 20.31 -32.82
N THR A 671 3.75 20.55 -31.60
CA THR A 671 3.21 19.98 -30.36
C THR A 671 1.98 20.78 -29.89
N VAL A 672 0.95 20.10 -29.40
CA VAL A 672 -0.29 20.67 -28.87
C VAL A 672 -0.52 20.12 -27.47
N LEU A 673 -0.68 21.01 -26.49
CA LEU A 673 -1.05 20.63 -25.13
C LEU A 673 -2.53 20.22 -25.11
N GLN A 674 -2.81 18.96 -24.79
CA GLN A 674 -4.17 18.42 -24.73
C GLN A 674 -4.78 18.52 -23.33
N ALA A 675 -3.97 18.29 -22.30
CA ALA A 675 -4.40 18.41 -20.91
C ALA A 675 -3.22 18.64 -19.96
N THR A 676 -3.48 19.31 -18.84
CA THR A 676 -2.59 19.31 -17.67
C THR A 676 -3.30 18.70 -16.48
N VAL A 677 -2.71 17.66 -15.88
CA VAL A 677 -3.23 16.97 -14.70
C VAL A 677 -2.30 17.25 -13.53
N ALA A 678 -2.78 17.99 -12.54
CA ALA A 678 -2.08 18.17 -11.27
C ALA A 678 -2.71 17.29 -10.20
N THR A 679 -1.91 16.48 -9.52
CA THR A 679 -2.29 15.75 -8.30
C THR A 679 -1.48 16.26 -7.12
N GLU A 680 -2.15 16.64 -6.04
CA GLU A 680 -1.52 17.14 -4.80
C GLU A 680 -1.88 16.23 -3.63
N TYR A 681 -0.91 15.99 -2.76
CA TYR A 681 -1.03 15.12 -1.60
C TYR A 681 -0.74 15.88 -0.32
N ASP A 682 -1.69 15.85 0.61
CA ASP A 682 -1.48 16.37 1.96
C ASP A 682 -1.33 15.20 2.93
N TYR A 683 -0.41 15.34 3.87
CA TYR A 683 -0.11 14.34 4.87
C TYR A 683 -0.24 14.93 6.27
N ASP A 684 -0.59 14.09 7.23
CA ASP A 684 -0.51 14.49 8.64
C ASP A 684 0.93 14.49 9.16
N HIS A 685 1.11 14.84 10.44
CA HIS A 685 2.42 14.92 11.08
C HIS A 685 3.09 13.56 11.32
N GLN A 686 2.41 12.44 11.01
CA GLN A 686 3.00 11.09 10.97
C GLN A 686 3.13 10.57 9.53
N GLU A 687 3.03 11.47 8.54
CA GLU A 687 3.08 11.19 7.11
C GLU A 687 2.01 10.22 6.59
N ARG A 688 0.86 10.14 7.26
CA ARG A 688 -0.31 9.42 6.76
C ARG A 688 -1.02 10.30 5.73
N LEU A 689 -1.42 9.72 4.59
CA LEU A 689 -2.03 10.47 3.49
C LEU A 689 -3.43 10.95 3.89
N LEU A 690 -3.62 12.26 4.06
CA LEU A 690 -4.92 12.86 4.34
C LEU A 690 -5.70 13.11 3.06
N ASP A 691 -5.18 13.99 2.21
CA ASP A 691 -5.92 14.45 1.04
C ASP A 691 -5.22 14.06 -0.25
N THR A 692 -6.04 13.72 -1.26
CA THR A 692 -5.61 13.64 -2.65
C THR A 692 -6.45 14.59 -3.47
N TRP A 693 -5.84 15.68 -3.90
CA TRP A 693 -6.47 16.69 -4.74
C TRP A 693 -6.12 16.46 -6.21
N LYS A 694 -7.06 16.75 -7.11
CA LYS A 694 -6.82 16.71 -8.54
C LYS A 694 -7.39 17.94 -9.24
N THR A 695 -6.61 18.46 -10.17
CA THR A 695 -7.02 19.50 -11.10
C THR A 695 -6.70 19.02 -12.51
N VAL A 696 -7.74 18.86 -13.34
CA VAL A 696 -7.59 18.55 -14.77
C VAL A 696 -7.90 19.81 -15.55
N THR A 697 -6.90 20.33 -16.23
CA THR A 697 -6.99 21.52 -17.08
C THR A 697 -7.06 21.08 -18.55
N PRO A 698 -8.11 21.45 -19.31
CA PRO A 698 -8.22 21.15 -20.73
C PRO A 698 -7.23 21.96 -21.59
N ALA A 699 -7.11 21.62 -22.87
CA ALA A 699 -6.30 22.34 -23.86
C ALA A 699 -6.67 23.82 -23.96
N SER A 700 -7.98 24.10 -24.00
CA SER A 700 -8.54 25.44 -23.76
C SER A 700 -8.76 25.59 -22.26
N ALA A 701 -8.18 26.59 -21.61
CA ALA A 701 -8.39 26.87 -20.18
C ALA A 701 -9.81 27.41 -19.86
N THR A 702 -10.80 27.06 -20.70
CA THR A 702 -12.19 27.49 -20.61
C THR A 702 -13.10 26.25 -20.69
N PRO A 703 -13.94 25.99 -19.66
CA PRO A 703 -14.04 26.75 -18.41
C PRO A 703 -12.79 26.62 -17.53
N ALA A 704 -12.62 27.53 -16.58
CA ALA A 704 -11.50 27.48 -15.65
C ALA A 704 -11.48 26.13 -14.89
N PRO A 705 -10.31 25.51 -14.71
CA PRO A 705 -10.23 24.19 -14.08
C PRO A 705 -10.55 24.27 -12.59
N THR A 706 -11.40 23.36 -12.10
CA THR A 706 -11.71 23.23 -10.68
C THR A 706 -10.70 22.34 -9.98
N ARG A 707 -10.15 22.79 -8.86
CA ARG A 707 -9.40 21.95 -7.92
C ARG A 707 -10.39 21.10 -7.13
N THR A 708 -10.35 19.79 -7.29
CA THR A 708 -11.33 18.88 -6.70
C THR A 708 -10.63 17.87 -5.78
N LEU A 709 -11.15 17.72 -4.57
CA LEU A 709 -10.70 16.72 -3.60
C LEU A 709 -11.22 15.35 -4.04
N MET A 710 -10.34 14.45 -4.45
CA MET A 710 -10.71 13.09 -4.84
C MET A 710 -11.04 12.26 -3.61
N ALA A 711 -10.19 12.32 -2.60
CA ALA A 711 -10.34 11.57 -1.35
C ALA A 711 -9.76 12.34 -0.17
N HIS A 712 -10.50 12.34 0.94
CA HIS A 712 -10.06 12.72 2.28
C HIS A 712 -10.11 11.50 3.20
N ASN A 713 -8.95 11.05 3.66
CA ASN A 713 -8.79 9.89 4.53
C ASN A 713 -8.81 10.32 5.99
N VAL A 714 -9.64 9.65 6.80
CA VAL A 714 -9.75 9.88 8.23
C VAL A 714 -9.29 8.62 8.97
N TYR A 715 -8.26 8.80 9.79
CA TYR A 715 -7.64 7.75 10.58
C TYR A 715 -8.17 7.76 12.02
N ASN A 716 -8.32 6.58 12.62
CA ASN A 716 -8.64 6.46 14.04
C ASN A 716 -7.40 6.72 14.89
N GLU A 717 -7.55 6.70 16.22
CA GLU A 717 -6.46 7.08 17.14
C GLU A 717 -5.19 6.23 16.97
N ILE A 718 -5.29 4.97 16.52
CA ILE A 718 -4.13 4.10 16.27
C ILE A 718 -3.58 4.19 14.83
N GLY A 719 -4.06 5.15 14.03
CA GLY A 719 -3.59 5.39 12.67
C GLY A 719 -4.19 4.47 11.60
N GLN A 720 -5.30 3.78 11.88
CA GLN A 720 -6.00 2.94 10.90
C GLN A 720 -7.13 3.73 10.20
N LEU A 721 -7.22 3.63 8.87
CA LEU A 721 -8.26 4.29 8.08
C LEU A 721 -9.64 3.75 8.47
N TYR A 722 -10.54 4.58 8.99
CA TYR A 722 -11.91 4.17 9.35
C TYR A 722 -12.99 4.94 8.59
N GLN A 723 -12.62 6.01 7.89
CA GLN A 723 -13.54 6.75 7.04
C GLN A 723 -12.77 7.36 5.85
N LYS A 724 -13.36 7.33 4.66
CA LYS A 724 -12.89 8.05 3.47
C LYS A 724 -14.02 8.88 2.90
N ARG A 725 -13.81 10.18 2.74
CA ARG A 725 -14.78 11.08 2.14
C ARG A 725 -14.36 11.38 0.71
N VAL A 726 -15.29 11.30 -0.22
CA VAL A 726 -15.02 11.32 -1.66
C VAL A 726 -15.77 12.48 -2.30
N HIS A 727 -15.07 13.17 -3.20
CA HIS A 727 -15.51 14.36 -3.92
C HIS A 727 -15.86 15.56 -3.01
N SER A 728 -15.06 16.62 -3.10
CA SER A 728 -15.39 17.94 -2.56
C SER A 728 -14.71 19.04 -3.38
N THR A 729 -15.24 20.25 -3.34
CA THR A 729 -14.62 21.45 -3.93
C THR A 729 -14.31 22.54 -2.90
N ASP A 730 -14.76 22.38 -1.66
CA ASP A 730 -14.64 23.34 -0.56
C ASP A 730 -14.08 22.72 0.72
N SER A 731 -13.75 21.42 0.72
CA SER A 731 -13.32 20.63 1.88
C SER A 731 -14.34 20.52 3.03
N ILE A 732 -15.57 20.99 2.81
CA ILE A 732 -16.64 21.00 3.81
C ILE A 732 -17.73 20.03 3.38
N ASN A 733 -18.17 20.11 2.12
CA ASN A 733 -19.23 19.30 1.56
C ASN A 733 -18.65 18.13 0.78
N TYR A 734 -18.97 16.91 1.21
CA TYR A 734 -18.51 15.66 0.59
C TYR A 734 -19.71 14.91 0.01
N GLN A 735 -19.57 14.36 -1.19
CA GLN A 735 -20.71 13.69 -1.85
C GLN A 735 -20.92 12.26 -1.38
N GLN A 736 -19.84 11.55 -1.05
CA GLN A 736 -19.92 10.24 -0.44
C GLN A 736 -18.98 10.17 0.75
N THR A 737 -19.39 9.41 1.75
CA THR A 737 -18.56 9.07 2.91
C THR A 737 -18.60 7.56 3.05
N VAL A 738 -17.45 6.93 2.87
CA VAL A 738 -17.26 5.49 3.05
C VAL A 738 -16.73 5.25 4.45
N ALA A 739 -17.53 4.65 5.33
CA ALA A 739 -17.12 4.22 6.67
C ALA A 739 -16.62 2.78 6.64
N TYR A 740 -15.46 2.52 7.25
CA TYR A 740 -14.83 1.20 7.34
C TYR A 740 -14.90 0.67 8.78
N LYS A 741 -15.19 -0.62 8.90
CA LYS A 741 -15.11 -1.37 10.16
C LYS A 741 -14.22 -2.59 9.99
N TYR A 742 -13.59 -3.00 11.08
CA TYR A 742 -12.68 -4.14 11.12
C TYR A 742 -13.03 -5.10 12.24
N ASN A 743 -12.71 -6.38 12.04
CA ASN A 743 -12.75 -7.38 13.11
C ASN A 743 -11.44 -7.31 13.95
N PRO A 744 -11.35 -8.07 15.07
CA PRO A 744 -10.14 -8.11 15.89
C PRO A 744 -8.85 -8.51 15.16
N ARG A 745 -8.92 -9.31 14.10
CA ARG A 745 -7.78 -9.67 13.21
C ARG A 745 -7.32 -8.49 12.33
N GLY A 746 -8.04 -7.37 12.34
CA GLY A 746 -7.80 -6.23 11.47
C GLY A 746 -8.37 -6.41 10.05
N TRP A 747 -9.14 -7.47 9.80
CA TRP A 747 -9.79 -7.69 8.51
C TRP A 747 -11.00 -6.77 8.35
N LEU A 748 -11.24 -6.30 7.13
CA LEU A 748 -12.43 -5.50 6.82
C LEU A 748 -13.70 -6.31 7.12
N SER A 749 -14.57 -5.79 7.98
CA SER A 749 -15.87 -6.38 8.29
C SER A 749 -17.02 -5.60 7.66
N SER A 750 -16.81 -4.33 7.31
CA SER A 750 -17.78 -3.53 6.54
C SER A 750 -17.14 -2.31 5.92
N ASP A 751 -17.64 -1.93 4.75
CA ASP A 751 -17.42 -0.66 4.07
C ASP A 751 -18.78 -0.12 3.61
N SER A 752 -19.10 1.11 4.01
CA SER A 752 -20.47 1.63 3.89
C SER A 752 -20.50 3.09 3.48
N SER A 753 -21.25 3.37 2.42
CA SER A 753 -21.62 4.70 1.92
C SER A 753 -23.12 4.75 1.61
N SER A 754 -23.64 5.90 1.15
CA SER A 754 -25.08 5.99 0.81
C SER A 754 -25.42 5.21 -0.45
N LEU A 755 -24.50 5.18 -1.43
CA LEU A 755 -24.73 4.52 -2.73
C LEU A 755 -24.20 3.10 -2.83
N PHE A 756 -23.40 2.66 -1.86
CA PHE A 756 -22.94 1.27 -1.75
C PHE A 756 -22.66 0.91 -0.30
N TYR A 757 -23.18 -0.25 0.12
CA TYR A 757 -22.88 -0.84 1.42
C TYR A 757 -22.46 -2.28 1.23
N GLN A 758 -21.44 -2.68 1.97
CA GLN A 758 -20.99 -4.04 2.11
C GLN A 758 -20.68 -4.38 3.58
N ARG A 759 -21.01 -5.62 3.97
CA ARG A 759 -20.55 -6.26 5.20
C ARG A 759 -20.01 -7.65 4.87
N LEU A 760 -18.88 -7.98 5.48
CA LEU A 760 -18.17 -9.25 5.33
C LEU A 760 -18.24 -10.02 6.64
N LEU A 761 -18.79 -11.23 6.57
CA LEU A 761 -18.94 -12.13 7.71
C LEU A 761 -17.99 -13.32 7.52
N TYR A 762 -17.24 -13.63 8.56
CA TYR A 762 -16.18 -14.65 8.55
C TYR A 762 -16.51 -15.74 9.56
N THR A 763 -16.67 -15.38 10.82
CA THR A 763 -16.87 -16.31 11.94
C THR A 763 -18.34 -16.42 12.35
N GLU A 764 -19.24 -15.94 11.51
CA GLU A 764 -20.69 -15.91 11.73
C GLU A 764 -21.44 -16.87 10.81
N GLY A 765 -22.60 -17.35 11.26
CA GLY A 765 -23.43 -18.32 10.55
C GLY A 765 -22.98 -19.77 10.71
N THR A 766 -23.43 -20.64 9.80
CA THR A 766 -23.32 -22.11 9.94
C THR A 766 -21.93 -22.64 9.58
N SER A 767 -21.31 -22.12 8.52
CA SER A 767 -20.02 -22.60 7.99
C SER A 767 -18.89 -21.61 8.32
N LYS A 768 -18.69 -21.35 9.61
CA LYS A 768 -17.72 -20.35 10.11
C LYS A 768 -16.32 -20.58 9.55
N GLN A 769 -15.64 -19.50 9.22
CA GLN A 769 -14.28 -19.47 8.70
C GLN A 769 -13.40 -18.59 9.59
N TYR A 770 -12.31 -19.15 10.10
CA TYR A 770 -11.37 -18.51 11.00
C TYR A 770 -10.04 -18.17 10.33
N ASN A 771 -9.78 -18.70 9.14
CA ASN A 771 -8.54 -18.53 8.38
C ASN A 771 -8.59 -17.38 7.35
N GLY A 772 -9.67 -16.59 7.35
CA GLY A 772 -9.83 -15.39 6.51
C GLY A 772 -10.70 -15.57 5.27
N ASN A 773 -11.22 -16.76 5.00
CA ASN A 773 -12.29 -16.94 4.01
C ASN A 773 -13.57 -16.22 4.45
N ILE A 774 -14.31 -15.68 3.48
CA ILE A 774 -15.56 -14.96 3.73
C ILE A 774 -16.72 -15.95 3.59
N VAL A 775 -17.59 -16.04 4.59
CA VAL A 775 -18.77 -16.91 4.56
C VAL A 775 -19.94 -16.20 3.90
N TYR A 776 -20.17 -14.93 4.26
CA TYR A 776 -21.22 -14.13 3.65
C TYR A 776 -20.73 -12.72 3.30
N GLN A 777 -21.12 -12.26 2.12
CA GLN A 777 -21.11 -10.87 1.71
C GLN A 777 -22.55 -10.35 1.73
N GLN A 778 -22.84 -9.41 2.62
CA GLN A 778 -24.09 -8.66 2.57
C GLN A 778 -23.85 -7.36 1.82
N TYR A 779 -24.68 -7.00 0.86
CA TYR A 779 -24.50 -5.77 0.10
C TYR A 779 -25.80 -5.11 -0.33
N ARG A 780 -25.77 -3.80 -0.59
CA ARG A 780 -26.84 -3.06 -1.26
C ARG A 780 -26.25 -1.93 -2.12
N GLN A 781 -26.96 -1.56 -3.18
CA GLN A 781 -26.58 -0.51 -4.12
C GLN A 781 -27.66 0.58 -4.10
N GLY A 782 -27.37 1.72 -3.49
CA GLY A 782 -28.32 2.79 -3.25
C GLY A 782 -29.03 2.72 -1.88
N PRO A 783 -29.56 3.85 -1.39
CA PRO A 783 -30.09 3.97 -0.03
C PRO A 783 -31.45 3.27 0.16
N THR A 784 -32.23 3.10 -0.92
CA THR A 784 -33.57 2.49 -0.89
C THR A 784 -33.58 1.00 -1.24
N ALA A 785 -32.45 0.44 -1.68
CA ALA A 785 -32.34 -0.96 -2.05
C ALA A 785 -32.29 -1.89 -0.83
N GLY A 786 -32.96 -3.04 -0.93
CA GLY A 786 -32.87 -4.11 0.07
C GLY A 786 -31.46 -4.74 0.13
N ILE A 787 -31.06 -5.18 1.32
CA ILE A 787 -29.77 -5.88 1.51
C ILE A 787 -29.85 -7.28 0.91
N GLN A 788 -28.97 -7.55 -0.05
CA GLN A 788 -28.71 -8.87 -0.60
C GLN A 788 -27.70 -9.60 0.30
N THR A 789 -27.87 -10.91 0.49
CA THR A 789 -26.89 -11.75 1.19
C THR A 789 -26.39 -12.82 0.24
N TYR A 790 -25.10 -12.79 -0.07
CA TYR A 790 -24.41 -13.76 -0.92
C TYR A 790 -23.52 -14.65 -0.04
N GLY A 791 -23.76 -15.96 -0.04
CA GLY A 791 -23.04 -16.93 0.76
C GLY A 791 -22.03 -17.75 -0.06
N TYR A 792 -20.91 -18.08 0.56
CA TYR A 792 -19.80 -18.82 -0.04
C TYR A 792 -19.48 -20.09 0.76
N GLN A 793 -19.04 -21.13 0.05
CA GLN A 793 -18.56 -22.38 0.60
C GLN A 793 -17.21 -22.74 -0.04
N TYR A 794 -16.36 -23.38 0.74
CA TYR A 794 -15.01 -23.76 0.35
C TYR A 794 -14.75 -25.22 0.67
N ASP A 795 -13.78 -25.81 -0.03
CA ASP A 795 -13.22 -27.10 0.36
C ASP A 795 -12.11 -26.94 1.41
N ALA A 796 -11.50 -28.06 1.82
CA ALA A 796 -10.53 -28.08 2.92
C ALA A 796 -9.19 -27.40 2.56
N ILE A 797 -8.95 -27.13 1.28
CA ILE A 797 -7.77 -26.40 0.78
C ILE A 797 -8.14 -25.00 0.25
N ASN A 798 -9.26 -24.45 0.74
CA ASN A 798 -9.69 -23.07 0.54
C ASN A 798 -10.08 -22.71 -0.90
N ARG A 799 -10.45 -23.68 -1.75
CA ARG A 799 -11.02 -23.42 -3.08
C ARG A 799 -12.52 -23.20 -2.96
N LEU A 800 -13.07 -22.22 -3.69
CA LEU A 800 -14.50 -21.93 -3.70
C LEU A 800 -15.28 -23.08 -4.34
N THR A 801 -16.20 -23.72 -3.62
CA THR A 801 -17.05 -24.80 -4.16
C THR A 801 -18.46 -24.32 -4.50
N ARG A 802 -18.92 -23.25 -3.84
CA ARG A 802 -20.22 -22.64 -4.12
C ARG A 802 -20.26 -21.17 -3.75
N GLY A 803 -20.94 -20.37 -4.58
CA GLY A 803 -21.37 -19.01 -4.26
C GLY A 803 -22.83 -18.82 -4.67
N ALA A 804 -23.69 -18.25 -3.83
CA ALA A 804 -25.07 -17.94 -4.21
C ALA A 804 -25.71 -16.87 -3.34
N LEU A 805 -26.73 -16.17 -3.87
CA LEU A 805 -27.64 -15.41 -3.03
C LEU A 805 -28.45 -16.33 -2.10
N SER A 806 -28.95 -15.78 -1.00
CA SER A 806 -29.82 -16.50 -0.04
C SER A 806 -31.10 -17.07 -0.69
N THR A 807 -31.56 -16.49 -1.80
CA THR A 807 -32.68 -16.99 -2.61
C THR A 807 -32.30 -18.19 -3.50
N GLY A 808 -31.01 -18.53 -3.58
CA GLY A 808 -30.47 -19.52 -4.52
C GLY A 808 -30.18 -18.99 -5.93
N ALA A 809 -30.52 -17.74 -6.21
CA ALA A 809 -30.25 -17.04 -7.47
C ALA A 809 -28.77 -16.65 -7.63
N TYR A 810 -28.37 -16.39 -8.89
CA TYR A 810 -27.01 -16.06 -9.31
C TYR A 810 -25.95 -16.95 -8.65
N ARG A 811 -26.22 -18.26 -8.70
CA ARG A 811 -25.41 -19.30 -8.07
C ARG A 811 -24.30 -19.76 -9.02
N GLU A 812 -23.11 -19.98 -8.47
CA GLU A 812 -22.06 -20.84 -9.04
C GLU A 812 -21.85 -22.05 -8.12
N THR A 813 -21.84 -23.25 -8.70
CA THR A 813 -21.37 -24.48 -8.05
C THR A 813 -20.22 -25.04 -8.86
N ILE A 814 -19.10 -25.36 -8.20
CA ILE A 814 -17.83 -25.68 -8.84
C ILE A 814 -17.25 -26.99 -8.28
N SER A 815 -16.69 -27.82 -9.17
CA SER A 815 -15.84 -28.96 -8.79
C SER A 815 -14.46 -28.86 -9.45
N TYR A 816 -13.45 -29.48 -8.86
CA TYR A 816 -12.06 -29.37 -9.30
C TYR A 816 -11.39 -30.74 -9.47
N THR A 817 -10.42 -30.79 -10.37
CA THR A 817 -9.40 -31.83 -10.43
C THR A 817 -8.41 -31.70 -9.27
N THR A 818 -7.53 -32.69 -9.10
CA THR A 818 -6.42 -32.65 -8.13
C THR A 818 -5.42 -31.52 -8.37
N MET A 819 -5.28 -31.04 -9.62
CA MET A 819 -4.46 -29.86 -9.98
C MET A 819 -5.21 -28.53 -9.83
N GLY A 820 -6.46 -28.55 -9.35
CA GLY A 820 -7.27 -27.34 -9.24
C GLY A 820 -7.84 -26.83 -10.57
N ASN A 821 -7.73 -27.58 -11.67
CA ASN A 821 -8.52 -27.26 -12.88
C ASN A 821 -10.02 -27.43 -12.58
N ILE A 822 -10.86 -26.46 -12.96
CA ILE A 822 -12.34 -26.58 -12.86
C ILE A 822 -12.81 -27.75 -13.72
N GLU A 823 -13.55 -28.70 -13.17
CA GLU A 823 -14.16 -29.81 -13.93
C GLU A 823 -15.60 -29.52 -14.31
N THR A 824 -16.35 -28.91 -13.39
CA THR A 824 -17.72 -28.49 -13.64
C THR A 824 -17.96 -27.10 -13.08
N LEU A 825 -18.70 -26.30 -13.84
CA LEU A 825 -19.18 -24.99 -13.42
C LEU A 825 -20.64 -24.89 -13.79
N ARG A 826 -21.49 -24.84 -12.77
CA ARG A 826 -22.95 -24.74 -12.93
C ARG A 826 -23.40 -23.36 -12.52
N ARG A 827 -24.04 -22.63 -13.43
CA ARG A 827 -24.63 -21.31 -13.17
C ARG A 827 -26.14 -21.38 -13.19
N ALA A 828 -26.77 -20.68 -12.25
CA ALA A 828 -28.22 -20.59 -12.18
C ALA A 828 -28.66 -19.16 -11.83
N VAL A 829 -29.67 -18.65 -12.53
CA VAL A 829 -30.27 -17.33 -12.27
C VAL A 829 -31.36 -17.40 -11.21
N SER A 830 -31.86 -18.59 -10.89
CA SER A 830 -32.79 -18.85 -9.79
C SER A 830 -32.44 -20.17 -9.10
N SER A 831 -33.25 -20.59 -8.12
CA SER A 831 -33.09 -21.91 -7.49
C SER A 831 -33.29 -23.06 -8.51
N THR A 832 -34.15 -22.88 -9.52
CA THR A 832 -34.58 -23.94 -10.45
C THR A 832 -34.04 -23.80 -11.87
N VAL A 833 -33.68 -22.60 -12.33
CA VAL A 833 -33.27 -22.33 -13.74
C VAL A 833 -31.75 -22.25 -13.86
N HIS A 834 -31.17 -23.19 -14.61
CA HIS A 834 -29.73 -23.26 -14.91
C HIS A 834 -29.44 -22.59 -16.25
N THR A 835 -28.51 -21.64 -16.25
CA THR A 835 -28.12 -20.88 -17.45
C THR A 835 -26.91 -21.45 -18.14
N ASP A 836 -25.94 -21.95 -17.36
CA ASP A 836 -24.79 -22.70 -17.89
C ASP A 836 -24.65 -24.00 -17.10
N SER A 837 -24.41 -25.11 -17.80
CA SER A 837 -24.02 -26.40 -17.21
C SER A 837 -22.73 -26.90 -17.86
N LEU A 838 -21.63 -26.25 -17.52
CA LEU A 838 -20.32 -26.44 -18.15
C LEU A 838 -19.62 -27.66 -17.58
N ASN A 839 -19.22 -28.57 -18.46
CA ASN A 839 -18.31 -29.67 -18.20
C ASN A 839 -17.00 -29.44 -18.96
N TYR A 840 -15.86 -29.56 -18.26
CA TYR A 840 -14.54 -29.24 -18.80
C TYR A 840 -13.76 -30.52 -19.06
N THR A 841 -13.11 -30.59 -20.23
CA THR A 841 -12.25 -31.71 -20.64
C THR A 841 -10.83 -31.23 -20.82
N TYR A 842 -9.86 -31.93 -20.24
CA TYR A 842 -8.46 -31.53 -20.27
C TYR A 842 -7.55 -32.55 -20.95
N SER A 843 -6.50 -32.03 -21.59
CA SER A 843 -5.26 -32.78 -21.80
C SER A 843 -4.25 -32.25 -20.78
N TYR A 844 -4.07 -33.02 -19.71
CA TYR A 844 -3.31 -32.60 -18.54
C TYR A 844 -3.85 -31.30 -17.91
N ASN A 845 -3.10 -30.20 -17.99
CA ASN A 845 -3.52 -28.88 -17.51
C ASN A 845 -4.15 -27.99 -18.60
N LYS A 846 -4.06 -28.38 -19.89
CA LYS A 846 -4.61 -27.63 -21.02
C LYS A 846 -6.07 -27.99 -21.25
N LEU A 847 -6.94 -26.99 -21.30
CA LEU A 847 -8.37 -27.17 -21.58
C LEU A 847 -8.54 -27.57 -23.04
N THR A 848 -9.20 -28.68 -23.33
CA THR A 848 -9.43 -29.13 -24.71
C THR A 848 -10.85 -28.85 -25.18
N ALA A 849 -11.83 -28.97 -24.27
CA ALA A 849 -13.22 -28.68 -24.56
C ALA A 849 -13.98 -28.20 -23.31
N VAL A 850 -15.00 -27.38 -23.54
CA VAL A 850 -16.07 -27.11 -22.57
C VAL A 850 -17.39 -27.42 -23.24
N THR A 851 -18.13 -28.38 -22.70
CA THR A 851 -19.47 -28.74 -23.16
C THR A 851 -20.50 -28.11 -22.24
N ASP A 852 -21.39 -27.29 -22.79
CA ASP A 852 -22.56 -26.81 -22.06
C ASP A 852 -23.74 -27.77 -22.27
N LEU A 853 -24.22 -28.32 -21.16
CA LEU A 853 -25.35 -29.25 -21.09
C LEU A 853 -26.66 -28.56 -20.70
N SER A 854 -26.70 -27.23 -20.62
CA SER A 854 -27.94 -26.49 -20.34
C SER A 854 -28.95 -26.73 -21.46
N THR A 855 -30.24 -26.73 -21.10
CA THR A 855 -31.34 -26.78 -22.07
C THR A 855 -31.88 -25.39 -22.41
N ASP A 856 -31.54 -24.39 -21.58
CA ASP A 856 -31.95 -23.00 -21.74
C ASP A 856 -30.90 -22.21 -22.53
N ALA A 857 -31.20 -21.92 -23.79
CA ALA A 857 -30.34 -21.13 -24.66
C ALA A 857 -30.55 -19.61 -24.54
N THR A 858 -31.46 -19.15 -23.68
CA THR A 858 -31.92 -17.74 -23.65
C THR A 858 -31.17 -16.86 -22.66
N VAL A 859 -30.44 -17.44 -21.70
CA VAL A 859 -29.88 -16.69 -20.55
C VAL A 859 -28.39 -17.01 -20.26
N GLY A 860 -27.77 -17.95 -20.97
CA GLY A 860 -26.37 -18.39 -20.76
C GLY A 860 -25.33 -17.66 -21.63
N TYR A 861 -24.08 -17.57 -21.15
CA TYR A 861 -22.96 -17.04 -21.95
C TYR A 861 -22.36 -18.11 -22.87
N HIS A 862 -22.42 -19.37 -22.44
CA HIS A 862 -22.24 -20.51 -23.31
C HIS A 862 -23.64 -21.06 -23.63
N SER A 863 -24.17 -20.77 -24.83
CA SER A 863 -25.37 -21.53 -25.27
C SER A 863 -24.98 -23.01 -25.49
N PRO A 864 -25.97 -23.93 -25.54
CA PRO A 864 -25.71 -25.38 -25.62
C PRO A 864 -24.71 -25.75 -26.73
N GLY A 865 -23.88 -26.77 -26.50
CA GLY A 865 -22.89 -27.24 -27.46
C GLY A 865 -21.49 -27.43 -26.87
N THR A 866 -20.53 -27.86 -27.71
CA THR A 866 -19.14 -28.08 -27.30
C THR A 866 -18.22 -27.03 -27.89
N VAL A 867 -17.51 -26.30 -27.04
CA VAL A 867 -16.46 -25.33 -27.40
C VAL A 867 -15.10 -25.98 -27.27
N ASN A 868 -14.34 -26.04 -28.36
CA ASN A 868 -12.99 -26.60 -28.40
C ASN A 868 -11.93 -25.52 -28.24
N TYR A 869 -10.83 -25.89 -27.59
CA TYR A 869 -9.70 -25.02 -27.25
C TYR A 869 -8.41 -25.64 -27.78
N THR A 870 -7.53 -24.81 -28.36
CA THR A 870 -6.21 -25.27 -28.85
C THR A 870 -5.13 -24.29 -28.45
N TYR A 871 -3.91 -24.80 -28.24
CA TYR A 871 -2.77 -24.03 -27.76
C TYR A 871 -1.56 -24.15 -28.68
N ASP A 872 -0.70 -23.14 -28.65
CA ASP A 872 0.64 -23.27 -29.22
C ASP A 872 1.57 -24.09 -28.30
N GLY A 873 2.81 -24.27 -28.76
CA GLY A 873 3.83 -25.01 -28.01
C GLY A 873 4.40 -24.26 -26.80
N ASN A 874 4.16 -22.95 -26.66
CA ASN A 874 4.45 -22.20 -25.43
C ASN A 874 3.29 -22.28 -24.41
N GLY A 875 2.19 -22.95 -24.76
CA GLY A 875 1.05 -23.11 -23.90
C GLY A 875 0.09 -21.92 -23.91
N ASN A 876 0.14 -21.06 -24.93
CA ASN A 876 -0.84 -19.98 -25.08
C ASN A 876 -2.03 -20.41 -25.93
N LEU A 877 -3.24 -19.98 -25.56
CA LEU A 877 -4.46 -20.27 -26.32
C LEU A 877 -4.38 -19.62 -27.71
N ILE A 878 -4.56 -20.40 -28.77
CA ILE A 878 -4.57 -19.90 -30.17
C ILE A 878 -5.95 -19.94 -30.82
N LYS A 879 -6.91 -20.68 -30.24
CA LYS A 879 -8.27 -20.79 -30.76
C LYS A 879 -9.25 -21.27 -29.69
N ARG A 880 -10.44 -20.70 -29.67
CA ARG A 880 -11.62 -21.13 -28.88
C ARG A 880 -12.83 -21.14 -29.81
N LYS A 881 -13.39 -22.29 -30.14
CA LYS A 881 -14.45 -22.38 -31.17
C LYS A 881 -15.57 -23.35 -30.79
N ASN A 882 -16.81 -22.87 -30.81
CA ASN A 882 -18.00 -23.71 -30.69
C ASN A 882 -18.19 -24.56 -31.96
N THR A 883 -18.50 -25.83 -31.74
CA THR A 883 -18.84 -26.80 -32.79
C THR A 883 -20.20 -26.54 -33.42
N LEU A 884 -21.14 -25.92 -32.68
CA LEU A 884 -22.43 -25.52 -33.23
C LEU A 884 -22.32 -24.17 -33.95
N ALA A 885 -22.60 -24.19 -35.26
CA ALA A 885 -22.53 -23.01 -36.12
C ALA A 885 -23.54 -21.90 -35.73
N SER A 886 -24.64 -22.26 -35.06
CA SER A 886 -25.63 -21.33 -34.54
C SER A 886 -25.16 -20.55 -33.29
N ASN A 887 -24.09 -20.98 -32.62
CA ASN A 887 -23.59 -20.37 -31.39
C ASN A 887 -22.11 -19.99 -31.52
N THR A 888 -21.83 -19.02 -32.39
CA THR A 888 -20.46 -18.63 -32.74
C THR A 888 -20.02 -17.30 -32.15
N ALA A 889 -20.91 -16.49 -31.57
CA ALA A 889 -20.63 -15.10 -31.16
C ALA A 889 -19.40 -14.94 -30.24
N ASN A 890 -19.12 -15.93 -29.39
CA ASN A 890 -17.97 -15.93 -28.46
C ASN A 890 -16.73 -16.66 -29.02
N ASN A 891 -16.72 -17.04 -30.30
CA ASN A 891 -15.57 -17.70 -30.91
C ASN A 891 -14.37 -16.76 -31.01
N LEU A 892 -13.20 -17.32 -30.74
CA LEU A 892 -11.89 -16.76 -31.06
C LEU A 892 -11.29 -17.68 -32.13
N ASP A 893 -11.49 -17.33 -33.40
CA ASP A 893 -11.10 -18.16 -34.55
C ASP A 893 -9.58 -18.29 -34.67
N THR A 894 -8.85 -17.25 -34.27
CA THR A 894 -7.38 -17.23 -34.24
C THR A 894 -6.89 -16.23 -33.22
N ILE A 895 -5.88 -16.62 -32.45
CA ILE A 895 -5.04 -15.74 -31.64
C ILE A 895 -3.59 -15.95 -32.07
N THR A 896 -2.90 -14.86 -32.40
CA THR A 896 -1.46 -14.88 -32.70
C THR A 896 -0.70 -14.12 -31.61
N TYR A 897 0.55 -14.49 -31.36
CA TYR A 897 1.40 -13.89 -30.33
C TYR A 897 2.62 -13.23 -30.98
N ASN A 898 3.14 -12.18 -30.34
CA ASN A 898 4.37 -11.50 -30.74
C ASN A 898 5.62 -12.20 -30.15
N SER A 899 6.82 -11.67 -30.42
CA SER A 899 8.09 -12.26 -29.97
C SER A 899 8.34 -12.20 -28.46
N ILE A 900 7.55 -11.41 -27.72
CA ILE A 900 7.56 -11.36 -26.24
C ILE A 900 6.37 -12.12 -25.64
N ASN A 901 5.75 -13.02 -26.43
CA ASN A 901 4.69 -13.93 -26.00
C ASN A 901 3.39 -13.24 -25.52
N LEU A 902 3.06 -12.06 -26.06
CA LEU A 902 1.78 -11.37 -25.82
C LEU A 902 0.85 -11.43 -27.05
N PRO A 903 -0.49 -11.50 -26.86
CA PRO A 903 -1.44 -11.55 -27.97
C PRO A 903 -1.32 -10.35 -28.91
N ARG A 904 -1.20 -10.56 -30.23
CA ARG A 904 -1.09 -9.50 -31.24
C ARG A 904 -2.37 -9.35 -32.06
N ILE A 905 -2.93 -10.45 -32.55
CA ILE A 905 -4.15 -10.45 -33.36
C ILE A 905 -5.10 -11.47 -32.77
N VAL A 906 -6.34 -11.06 -32.54
CA VAL A 906 -7.48 -11.92 -32.17
C VAL A 906 -8.56 -11.74 -33.24
N LYS A 907 -8.93 -12.81 -33.93
CA LYS A 907 -10.03 -12.82 -34.89
C LYS A 907 -11.28 -13.38 -34.22
N THR A 908 -12.37 -12.61 -34.24
CA THR A 908 -13.69 -13.03 -33.78
C THR A 908 -14.69 -12.89 -34.93
N PRO A 909 -15.90 -13.48 -34.83
CA PRO A 909 -16.93 -13.27 -35.84
C PRO A 909 -17.37 -11.80 -35.98
N ALA A 910 -17.23 -11.01 -34.92
CA ALA A 910 -17.58 -9.58 -34.93
C ALA A 910 -16.49 -8.70 -35.57
N GLY A 911 -15.26 -9.21 -35.72
CA GLY A 911 -14.17 -8.49 -36.35
C GLY A 911 -12.78 -8.90 -35.86
N GLN A 912 -11.75 -8.27 -36.44
CA GLN A 912 -10.37 -8.43 -35.99
C GLN A 912 -10.03 -7.40 -34.93
N LEU A 913 -9.46 -7.87 -33.81
CA LEU A 913 -8.85 -7.08 -32.77
C LEU A 913 -7.32 -7.17 -32.88
N THR A 914 -6.66 -6.02 -33.01
CA THR A 914 -5.19 -5.93 -33.10
C THR A 914 -4.65 -5.20 -31.89
N TYR A 915 -3.64 -5.75 -31.25
CA TYR A 915 -2.96 -5.19 -30.09
C TYR A 915 -1.54 -4.73 -30.46
N THR A 916 -1.14 -3.56 -29.97
CA THR A 916 0.23 -3.06 -30.05
C THR A 916 0.76 -2.81 -28.64
N TYR A 917 1.96 -3.29 -28.37
CA TYR A 917 2.67 -3.13 -27.10
C TYR A 917 4.00 -2.41 -27.32
N ASP A 918 4.61 -1.92 -26.26
CA ASP A 918 6.07 -1.75 -26.26
C ASP A 918 6.77 -3.05 -25.82
N ALA A 919 8.07 -3.13 -26.02
CA ALA A 919 8.87 -4.30 -25.69
C ALA A 919 9.02 -4.57 -24.18
N SER A 920 8.56 -3.66 -23.31
CA SER A 920 8.42 -3.92 -21.88
C SER A 920 7.14 -4.69 -21.53
N GLY A 921 6.25 -4.88 -22.52
CA GLY A 921 4.96 -5.54 -22.37
C GLY A 921 3.81 -4.60 -22.06
N ARG A 922 4.02 -3.28 -22.08
CA ARG A 922 2.93 -2.31 -21.85
C ARG A 922 2.08 -2.17 -23.11
N LYS A 923 0.77 -2.35 -22.97
CA LYS A 923 -0.20 -2.15 -24.06
C LYS A 923 -0.27 -0.66 -24.41
N LEU A 924 -0.11 -0.35 -25.69
CA LEU A 924 -0.10 1.02 -26.22
C LEU A 924 -1.35 1.35 -27.03
N ARG A 925 -1.87 0.37 -27.79
CA ARG A 925 -2.99 0.58 -28.71
C ARG A 925 -3.77 -0.70 -28.97
N THR A 926 -5.08 -0.58 -29.14
CA THR A 926 -5.94 -1.59 -29.73
C THR A 926 -6.67 -1.04 -30.95
N VAL A 927 -6.98 -1.91 -31.91
CA VAL A 927 -7.84 -1.59 -33.07
C VAL A 927 -8.85 -2.71 -33.24
N PHE A 928 -10.13 -2.40 -33.13
CA PHE A 928 -11.23 -3.35 -33.34
C PHE A 928 -12.14 -2.84 -34.47
N GLY A 929 -12.18 -3.58 -35.58
CA GLY A 929 -12.80 -3.06 -36.80
C GLY A 929 -12.06 -1.80 -37.28
N THR A 930 -12.74 -0.66 -37.28
CA THR A 930 -12.15 0.65 -37.61
C THR A 930 -11.85 1.52 -36.39
N THR A 931 -12.35 1.17 -35.21
CA THR A 931 -12.17 1.96 -33.98
C THR A 931 -10.81 1.67 -33.36
N ALA A 932 -10.05 2.73 -33.07
CA ALA A 932 -8.77 2.63 -32.41
C ALA A 932 -8.81 3.20 -30.99
N THR A 933 -8.26 2.46 -30.03
CA THR A 933 -8.08 2.94 -28.65
C THR A 933 -6.59 3.08 -28.34
N ASP A 934 -6.14 4.29 -28.00
CA ASP A 934 -4.76 4.54 -27.56
C ASP A 934 -4.69 4.66 -26.04
N TYR A 935 -3.73 3.95 -25.43
CA TYR A 935 -3.54 3.86 -23.98
C TYR A 935 -2.26 4.59 -23.58
N ILE A 936 -2.39 5.62 -22.73
CA ILE A 936 -1.27 6.46 -22.32
C ILE A 936 -1.34 6.68 -20.82
N ASP A 937 -0.86 5.70 -20.05
CA ASP A 937 -0.75 5.74 -18.58
C ASP A 937 -2.00 6.33 -17.90
N GLY A 938 -3.17 5.75 -18.18
CA GLY A 938 -4.47 6.16 -17.64
C GLY A 938 -5.23 7.23 -18.44
N ILE A 939 -4.63 7.81 -19.49
CA ILE A 939 -5.37 8.59 -20.50
C ILE A 939 -5.79 7.64 -21.62
N GLU A 940 -7.09 7.62 -21.93
CA GLU A 940 -7.65 6.78 -22.99
C GLU A 940 -8.21 7.67 -24.10
N TRP A 941 -7.70 7.45 -25.31
CA TRP A 941 -8.22 8.08 -26.52
C TRP A 941 -8.95 7.05 -27.36
N GLU A 942 -10.08 7.44 -27.93
CA GLU A 942 -10.77 6.67 -28.94
C GLU A 942 -10.73 7.50 -30.23
N ASP A 943 -10.08 6.96 -31.24
CA ASP A 943 -9.71 7.63 -32.48
C ASP A 943 -8.97 8.96 -32.22
N THR A 944 -9.59 10.09 -32.56
CA THR A 944 -9.02 11.44 -32.36
C THR A 944 -9.51 12.12 -31.07
N LYS A 945 -10.38 11.47 -30.29
CA LYS A 945 -11.02 12.07 -29.12
C LYS A 945 -10.40 11.55 -27.81
N LEU A 946 -9.96 12.45 -26.95
CA LEU A 946 -9.61 12.11 -25.57
C LEU A 946 -10.92 11.80 -24.84
N ASN A 947 -11.14 10.54 -24.47
CA ASN A 947 -12.39 10.12 -23.83
C ASN A 947 -12.37 10.44 -22.33
N PHE A 948 -11.35 9.96 -21.62
CA PHE A 948 -11.22 10.24 -20.19
C PHE A 948 -9.78 10.10 -19.71
N ILE A 949 -9.56 10.61 -18.50
CA ILE A 949 -8.34 10.45 -17.71
C ILE A 949 -8.71 9.68 -16.44
N GLN A 950 -8.06 8.56 -16.15
CA GLN A 950 -8.27 7.82 -14.91
C GLN A 950 -7.85 8.66 -13.69
N THR A 951 -8.58 8.52 -12.61
CA THR A 951 -8.30 9.14 -11.31
C THR A 951 -8.16 8.06 -10.24
N GLU A 952 -7.66 8.44 -9.06
CA GLU A 952 -7.44 7.52 -7.94
C GLU A 952 -8.74 6.86 -7.46
N GLU A 953 -9.87 7.56 -7.65
CA GLU A 953 -11.20 7.14 -7.20
C GLU A 953 -12.21 6.95 -8.35
N GLY A 954 -11.75 6.97 -9.62
CA GLY A 954 -12.63 6.84 -10.78
C GLY A 954 -12.02 7.38 -12.08
N ARG A 955 -12.71 8.31 -12.74
CA ARG A 955 -12.24 8.94 -13.99
C ARG A 955 -12.76 10.37 -14.16
N ALA A 956 -12.00 11.19 -14.89
CA ALA A 956 -12.40 12.49 -15.39
C ALA A 956 -12.75 12.35 -16.88
N VAL A 957 -14.05 12.42 -17.20
CA VAL A 957 -14.59 12.28 -18.55
C VAL A 957 -14.54 13.62 -19.27
N ASN A 958 -13.99 13.65 -20.47
CA ASN A 958 -13.96 14.84 -21.32
C ASN A 958 -15.36 15.15 -21.86
N THR A 959 -15.84 16.38 -21.66
CA THR A 959 -17.18 16.83 -22.09
C THR A 959 -17.13 17.64 -23.37
N THR A 960 -18.26 17.76 -24.07
CA THR A 960 -18.40 18.56 -25.31
C THR A 960 -18.18 20.06 -25.13
N SER A 961 -18.12 20.54 -23.88
CA SER A 961 -17.88 21.94 -23.51
C SER A 961 -16.41 22.26 -23.18
N ASN A 962 -15.47 21.42 -23.64
CA ASN A 962 -14.03 21.51 -23.31
C ASN A 962 -13.75 21.47 -21.79
N GLY A 963 -14.57 20.77 -21.01
CA GLY A 963 -14.40 20.58 -19.56
C GLY A 963 -14.24 19.10 -19.19
N TYR A 964 -14.06 18.83 -17.89
CA TYR A 964 -14.00 17.47 -17.36
C TYR A 964 -15.07 17.24 -16.30
N ALA A 965 -15.88 16.19 -16.49
CA ALA A 965 -16.84 15.71 -15.52
C ALA A 965 -16.27 14.51 -14.76
N TYR A 966 -16.24 14.57 -13.44
CA TYR A 966 -15.70 13.48 -12.62
C TYR A 966 -16.76 12.41 -12.36
N GLU A 967 -16.37 11.16 -12.57
CA GLU A 967 -17.10 9.96 -12.18
C GLU A 967 -16.28 9.21 -11.12
N TYR A 968 -16.96 8.72 -10.09
CA TYR A 968 -16.35 8.04 -8.95
C TYR A 968 -16.85 6.61 -8.84
N PHE A 969 -15.96 5.71 -8.45
CA PHE A 969 -16.19 4.27 -8.36
C PHE A 969 -16.22 3.85 -6.89
N LEU A 970 -17.37 3.35 -6.44
CA LEU A 970 -17.52 2.71 -5.14
C LEU A 970 -17.23 1.21 -5.32
N LYS A 971 -16.13 0.79 -4.70
CA LYS A 971 -15.54 -0.53 -4.89
C LYS A 971 -15.83 -1.44 -3.70
N ASP A 972 -15.95 -2.74 -3.95
CA ASP A 972 -15.96 -3.76 -2.90
C ASP A 972 -14.54 -4.02 -2.35
N HIS A 973 -14.45 -4.91 -1.36
CA HIS A 973 -13.20 -5.34 -0.74
C HIS A 973 -12.09 -5.87 -1.67
N LEU A 974 -12.41 -6.34 -2.88
CA LEU A 974 -11.44 -6.81 -3.89
C LEU A 974 -11.10 -5.72 -4.91
N GLY A 975 -11.68 -4.53 -4.75
CA GLY A 975 -11.52 -3.43 -5.68
C GLY A 975 -12.46 -3.49 -6.89
N ASN A 976 -13.45 -4.39 -6.91
CA ASN A 976 -14.44 -4.42 -8.00
C ASN A 976 -15.36 -3.22 -7.86
N THR A 977 -15.54 -2.46 -8.93
CA THR A 977 -16.54 -1.40 -8.96
C THR A 977 -17.92 -2.04 -8.82
N ARG A 978 -18.72 -1.64 -7.83
CA ARG A 978 -20.08 -2.13 -7.58
C ARG A 978 -21.14 -1.07 -7.86
N SER A 979 -20.81 0.18 -7.60
CA SER A 979 -21.68 1.35 -7.82
C SER A 979 -20.80 2.52 -8.24
N GLY A 980 -21.34 3.50 -8.95
CA GLY A 980 -20.62 4.72 -9.25
C GLY A 980 -21.55 5.92 -9.38
N PHE A 981 -20.99 7.11 -9.26
CA PHE A 981 -21.74 8.36 -9.32
C PHE A 981 -20.94 9.45 -10.05
N ALA A 982 -21.65 10.39 -10.66
CA ALA A 982 -21.03 11.61 -11.19
C ALA A 982 -20.97 12.68 -10.11
N ALA A 983 -20.02 13.60 -10.23
CA ALA A 983 -19.99 14.81 -9.44
C ALA A 983 -21.37 15.49 -9.40
N ASN A 984 -21.84 15.81 -8.20
CA ASN A 984 -23.10 16.44 -7.82
C ASN A 984 -24.31 15.49 -7.70
N SER A 985 -24.09 14.16 -7.73
CA SER A 985 -25.11 13.16 -7.42
C SER A 985 -24.82 12.44 -6.10
N GLN A 986 -25.67 12.63 -5.08
CA GLN A 986 -25.50 12.01 -3.75
C GLN A 986 -26.42 10.82 -3.49
N THR A 987 -27.55 10.73 -4.20
CA THR A 987 -28.66 9.81 -3.88
C THR A 987 -28.93 8.79 -4.98
N THR A 988 -28.40 9.01 -6.19
CA THR A 988 -28.61 8.12 -7.34
C THR A 988 -27.29 7.64 -7.93
N ALA A 989 -27.14 6.32 -8.02
CA ALA A 989 -26.01 5.71 -8.71
C ALA A 989 -26.16 5.90 -10.24
N LYS A 990 -25.08 6.29 -10.90
CA LYS A 990 -24.99 6.42 -12.36
C LYS A 990 -24.95 5.06 -13.06
N PHE A 991 -24.31 4.09 -12.42
CA PHE A 991 -24.23 2.70 -12.90
C PHE A 991 -24.06 1.75 -11.71
N VAL A 992 -24.49 0.51 -11.90
CA VAL A 992 -24.37 -0.57 -10.91
C VAL A 992 -23.94 -1.85 -11.61
N SER A 993 -23.17 -2.66 -10.91
CA SER A 993 -22.62 -3.90 -11.45
C SER A 993 -22.61 -5.01 -10.41
N ASN A 994 -22.94 -6.21 -10.86
CA ASN A 994 -22.88 -7.42 -10.06
C ASN A 994 -22.07 -8.48 -10.81
N TYR A 995 -21.42 -9.36 -10.06
CA TYR A 995 -20.51 -10.37 -10.58
C TYR A 995 -20.73 -11.68 -9.86
N TYR A 996 -20.71 -12.76 -10.62
CA TYR A 996 -20.40 -14.07 -10.08
C TYR A 996 -19.00 -14.05 -9.45
N PRO A 997 -18.68 -14.96 -8.50
CA PRO A 997 -17.37 -15.03 -7.87
C PRO A 997 -16.18 -14.96 -8.84
N PHE A 998 -16.22 -15.70 -9.95
CA PHE A 998 -15.17 -15.67 -10.99
C PHE A 998 -15.24 -14.47 -11.95
N GLY A 999 -16.02 -13.42 -11.64
CA GLY A 999 -15.95 -12.12 -12.32
C GLY A 999 -16.84 -11.96 -13.55
N LEU A 1000 -17.58 -12.99 -13.94
CA LEU A 1000 -18.62 -12.86 -14.96
C LEU A 1000 -19.76 -11.97 -14.44
N SER A 1001 -20.12 -10.94 -15.20
CA SER A 1001 -21.14 -10.00 -14.75
C SER A 1001 -22.57 -10.52 -14.96
N TYR A 1002 -23.45 -10.23 -14.01
CA TYR A 1002 -24.90 -10.43 -14.14
C TYR A 1002 -25.66 -9.16 -13.77
N GLY A 1003 -26.85 -8.94 -14.37
CA GLY A 1003 -27.75 -7.84 -14.02
C GLY A 1003 -27.13 -6.43 -14.12
N GLN A 1004 -26.29 -6.18 -15.13
CA GLN A 1004 -25.60 -4.88 -15.31
C GLN A 1004 -26.60 -3.74 -15.63
N GLY A 1005 -26.49 -2.62 -14.92
CA GLY A 1005 -27.27 -1.41 -15.16
C GLY A 1005 -26.49 -0.35 -15.95
N VAL A 1006 -27.17 0.28 -16.93
CA VAL A 1006 -26.81 1.43 -17.78
C VAL A 1006 -25.36 1.46 -18.32
N ILE A 1007 -25.25 1.29 -19.64
CA ILE A 1007 -24.02 1.57 -20.41
C ILE A 1007 -23.72 3.07 -20.28
N THR A 1008 -22.53 3.39 -19.76
CA THR A 1008 -22.05 4.78 -19.69
C THR A 1008 -21.45 5.22 -21.02
N THR A 1009 -21.54 6.52 -21.34
CA THR A 1009 -20.86 7.13 -22.48
C THR A 1009 -19.88 8.19 -21.97
N PRO A 1010 -18.57 8.08 -22.24
CA PRO A 1010 -17.89 6.96 -22.90
C PRO A 1010 -17.93 5.68 -22.06
N LYS A 1011 -17.85 4.53 -22.74
CA LYS A 1011 -17.94 3.19 -22.13
C LYS A 1011 -16.93 3.06 -21.00
N ASN A 1012 -17.35 2.54 -19.84
CA ASN A 1012 -16.42 2.09 -18.81
C ASN A 1012 -16.09 0.61 -19.03
N ARG A 1013 -14.81 0.29 -19.19
CA ARG A 1013 -14.32 -1.08 -19.36
C ARG A 1013 -13.68 -1.65 -18.08
N TYR A 1014 -13.54 -0.83 -17.02
CA TYR A 1014 -12.72 -1.11 -15.83
C TYR A 1014 -13.59 -1.41 -14.60
N PHE A 1015 -14.20 -2.58 -14.59
CA PHE A 1015 -15.22 -2.98 -13.62
C PHE A 1015 -14.70 -4.01 -12.60
N TYR A 1016 -14.47 -5.25 -13.05
CA TYR A 1016 -13.91 -6.32 -12.22
C TYR A 1016 -12.41 -6.15 -12.03
N ASN A 1017 -11.94 -6.14 -10.78
CA ASN A 1017 -10.55 -5.90 -10.36
C ASN A 1017 -9.90 -4.63 -10.95
N GLY A 1018 -10.70 -3.69 -11.46
CA GLY A 1018 -10.23 -2.54 -12.22
C GLY A 1018 -9.52 -2.91 -13.54
N LYS A 1019 -9.76 -4.11 -14.08
CA LYS A 1019 -9.18 -4.59 -15.35
C LYS A 1019 -10.09 -4.29 -16.51
N GLU A 1020 -9.47 -4.03 -17.66
CA GLU A 1020 -10.17 -3.68 -18.88
C GLU A 1020 -10.75 -4.94 -19.55
N LEU A 1021 -12.07 -4.99 -19.68
CA LEU A 1021 -12.73 -5.98 -20.53
C LEU A 1021 -12.53 -5.60 -22.00
N GLN A 1022 -11.84 -6.44 -22.76
CA GLN A 1022 -11.52 -6.18 -24.17
C GLN A 1022 -12.76 -6.35 -25.06
N ASP A 1023 -13.03 -5.35 -25.89
CA ASP A 1023 -14.12 -5.39 -26.87
C ASP A 1023 -13.89 -6.53 -27.89
N GLY A 1024 -14.96 -7.22 -28.27
CA GLY A 1024 -14.91 -8.33 -29.22
C GLY A 1024 -14.47 -9.67 -28.63
N SER A 1025 -13.36 -9.73 -27.88
CA SER A 1025 -12.88 -11.00 -27.30
C SER A 1025 -13.54 -11.36 -25.96
N ASN A 1026 -14.09 -10.38 -25.23
CA ASN A 1026 -14.68 -10.54 -23.89
C ASN A 1026 -13.71 -11.16 -22.87
N LEU A 1027 -12.42 -10.85 -23.01
CA LEU A 1027 -11.37 -11.26 -22.07
C LEU A 1027 -10.92 -10.05 -21.25
N TYR A 1028 -10.63 -10.25 -19.97
CA TYR A 1028 -10.00 -9.21 -19.16
C TYR A 1028 -8.50 -9.17 -19.42
N ASP A 1029 -7.96 -7.97 -19.64
CA ASP A 1029 -6.53 -7.74 -19.77
C ASP A 1029 -5.90 -7.45 -18.39
N TYR A 1030 -5.06 -8.36 -17.93
CA TYR A 1030 -4.27 -8.20 -16.71
C TYR A 1030 -2.82 -7.80 -16.99
N GLY A 1031 -2.42 -7.61 -18.26
CA GLY A 1031 -1.07 -7.24 -18.66
C GLY A 1031 -0.25 -8.44 -19.12
N ALA A 1032 0.14 -9.34 -18.20
CA ALA A 1032 0.96 -10.50 -18.56
C ALA A 1032 0.16 -11.65 -19.21
N ARG A 1033 -1.15 -11.73 -18.93
CA ARG A 1033 -2.08 -12.75 -19.42
C ARG A 1033 -3.47 -12.15 -19.60
N SER A 1034 -4.32 -12.84 -20.36
CA SER A 1034 -5.74 -12.51 -20.44
C SER A 1034 -6.56 -13.52 -19.65
N TYR A 1035 -7.53 -13.01 -18.89
CA TYR A 1035 -8.43 -13.81 -18.06
C TYR A 1035 -9.79 -13.97 -18.76
N ASP A 1036 -10.30 -15.19 -18.78
CA ASP A 1036 -11.62 -15.50 -19.30
C ASP A 1036 -12.62 -15.69 -18.14
N PRO A 1037 -13.47 -14.69 -17.85
CA PRO A 1037 -14.43 -14.76 -16.75
C PRO A 1037 -15.55 -15.77 -17.01
N VAL A 1038 -15.79 -16.15 -18.28
CA VAL A 1038 -16.86 -17.07 -18.65
C VAL A 1038 -16.53 -18.49 -18.18
N ILE A 1039 -15.25 -18.87 -18.26
CA ILE A 1039 -14.77 -20.20 -17.84
C ILE A 1039 -13.89 -20.19 -16.58
N GLY A 1040 -13.62 -19.01 -16.00
CA GLY A 1040 -12.91 -18.85 -14.74
C GLY A 1040 -11.41 -19.17 -14.80
N ARG A 1041 -10.74 -18.94 -15.95
CA ARG A 1041 -9.35 -19.40 -16.18
C ARG A 1041 -8.49 -18.44 -17.01
N TRP A 1042 -7.17 -18.58 -16.88
CA TRP A 1042 -6.19 -17.89 -17.73
C TRP A 1042 -6.06 -18.56 -19.10
N ASN A 1043 -5.70 -17.76 -20.12
CA ASN A 1043 -5.47 -18.23 -21.49
C ASN A 1043 -4.02 -18.67 -21.78
N ALA A 1044 -3.09 -18.43 -20.86
CA ALA A 1044 -1.67 -18.74 -21.01
C ALA A 1044 -1.06 -19.23 -19.68
N VAL A 1045 0.06 -19.95 -19.78
CA VAL A 1045 0.84 -20.44 -18.64
C VAL A 1045 1.29 -19.26 -17.78
N ASP A 1046 1.13 -19.38 -16.46
CA ASP A 1046 1.62 -18.40 -15.50
C ASP A 1046 3.13 -18.14 -15.64
N PRO A 1047 3.58 -16.89 -15.86
CA PRO A 1047 4.99 -16.54 -15.85
C PRO A 1047 5.72 -16.90 -14.54
N LEU A 1048 5.00 -17.03 -13.43
CA LEU A 1048 5.49 -17.43 -12.11
C LEU A 1048 4.92 -18.77 -11.65
N ALA A 1049 4.58 -19.69 -12.58
CA ALA A 1049 4.04 -21.01 -12.26
C ALA A 1049 4.85 -21.79 -11.20
N GLU A 1050 6.17 -21.58 -11.19
CA GLU A 1050 7.13 -22.21 -10.27
C GLU A 1050 6.94 -21.76 -8.80
N LYS A 1051 6.14 -20.73 -8.53
CA LYS A 1051 5.69 -20.39 -7.16
C LYS A 1051 4.55 -21.30 -6.67
N TYR A 1052 3.90 -22.04 -7.56
CA TYR A 1052 2.63 -22.72 -7.30
C TYR A 1052 2.62 -24.16 -7.84
N TYR A 1053 3.64 -24.95 -7.51
CA TYR A 1053 3.81 -26.31 -8.03
C TYR A 1053 2.61 -27.24 -7.84
N SER A 1054 1.83 -27.06 -6.78
CA SER A 1054 0.68 -27.92 -6.42
C SER A 1054 -0.58 -27.67 -7.24
N MET A 1055 -0.59 -26.66 -8.13
CA MET A 1055 -1.77 -26.31 -8.94
C MET A 1055 -1.41 -26.10 -10.41
N SER A 1056 -2.44 -26.15 -11.26
CA SER A 1056 -2.31 -25.89 -12.69
C SER A 1056 -1.90 -24.45 -12.96
N SER A 1057 -1.00 -24.26 -13.93
CA SER A 1057 -0.47 -22.95 -14.35
C SER A 1057 -1.51 -22.04 -15.04
N TYR A 1058 -2.76 -22.48 -15.17
CA TYR A 1058 -3.87 -21.74 -15.75
C TYR A 1058 -4.95 -21.34 -14.74
N VAL A 1059 -4.77 -21.69 -13.45
CA VAL A 1059 -5.74 -21.42 -12.39
C VAL A 1059 -5.81 -19.93 -12.07
N TYR A 1060 -7.02 -19.38 -11.97
CA TYR A 1060 -7.22 -18.02 -11.51
C TYR A 1060 -7.21 -17.97 -9.99
N VAL A 1061 -6.28 -17.18 -9.42
CA VAL A 1061 -6.19 -16.81 -7.99
C VAL A 1061 -6.43 -17.98 -7.02
N ALA A 1062 -5.75 -19.11 -7.26
CA ALA A 1062 -5.87 -20.34 -6.47
C ALA A 1062 -7.32 -20.86 -6.28
N ASN A 1063 -8.22 -20.55 -7.21
CA ASN A 1063 -9.66 -20.83 -7.14
C ASN A 1063 -10.39 -20.21 -5.93
N ASN A 1064 -9.87 -19.11 -5.39
CA ASN A 1064 -10.52 -18.34 -4.32
C ASN A 1064 -10.69 -16.86 -4.71
N PRO A 1065 -11.52 -16.56 -5.72
CA PRO A 1065 -11.69 -15.20 -6.24
C PRO A 1065 -12.54 -14.30 -5.33
N VAL A 1066 -12.98 -14.81 -4.17
CA VAL A 1066 -13.67 -14.03 -3.13
C VAL A 1066 -12.67 -13.42 -2.15
N ARG A 1067 -11.47 -14.02 -2.04
CA ARG A 1067 -10.41 -13.57 -1.12
C ARG A 1067 -9.22 -12.97 -1.86
N LEU A 1068 -8.90 -13.49 -3.04
CA LEU A 1068 -7.65 -13.24 -3.75
C LEU A 1068 -7.87 -12.48 -5.06
N ILE A 1069 -6.87 -11.69 -5.47
CA ILE A 1069 -6.83 -10.95 -6.73
C ILE A 1069 -5.44 -11.14 -7.37
N ASP A 1070 -5.36 -11.21 -8.69
CA ASP A 1070 -4.09 -11.05 -9.42
C ASP A 1070 -4.04 -9.63 -10.00
N GLN A 1071 -3.01 -8.84 -9.68
CA GLN A 1071 -2.95 -7.46 -10.16
C GLN A 1071 -2.35 -7.31 -11.55
N ASN A 1072 -1.57 -8.26 -12.04
CA ASN A 1072 -0.77 -8.08 -13.26
C ASN A 1072 -0.70 -9.34 -14.14
N GLY A 1073 -1.50 -10.35 -13.82
CA GLY A 1073 -1.51 -11.65 -14.48
C GLY A 1073 -0.27 -12.48 -14.18
N LYS A 1074 0.44 -12.25 -13.07
CA LYS A 1074 1.67 -13.00 -12.71
C LYS A 1074 1.61 -13.59 -11.32
N GLU A 1075 0.97 -12.90 -10.38
CA GLU A 1075 0.96 -13.30 -8.98
C GLU A 1075 -0.32 -12.82 -8.33
N TRP A 1076 -1.00 -13.75 -7.68
CA TRP A 1076 -2.15 -13.44 -6.88
C TRP A 1076 -1.74 -13.03 -5.47
N GLU A 1077 -2.60 -12.23 -4.84
CA GLU A 1077 -2.40 -11.69 -3.52
C GLU A 1077 -3.72 -11.58 -2.76
N ASP A 1078 -3.64 -11.64 -1.43
CA ASP A 1078 -4.75 -11.25 -0.57
C ASP A 1078 -4.65 -9.73 -0.28
N PRO A 1079 -5.65 -8.91 -0.68
CA PRO A 1079 -5.66 -7.48 -0.39
C PRO A 1079 -5.54 -7.14 1.10
N LYS A 1080 -5.95 -8.05 2.00
CA LYS A 1080 -5.81 -7.89 3.45
C LYS A 1080 -4.32 -7.91 3.86
N ASP A 1081 -3.54 -8.80 3.25
CA ASP A 1081 -2.13 -9.02 3.60
C ASP A 1081 -1.20 -8.01 2.91
N LYS A 1082 -1.55 -7.58 1.68
CA LYS A 1082 -0.77 -6.57 0.94
C LYS A 1082 -0.62 -5.26 1.69
N LYS A 1083 -1.70 -4.71 2.25
CA LYS A 1083 -1.63 -3.44 3.01
C LYS A 1083 -0.72 -3.52 4.24
N LYS A 1084 -0.51 -4.72 4.79
CA LYS A 1084 0.45 -4.96 5.86
C LYS A 1084 1.87 -5.04 5.28
N ALA A 1085 2.07 -5.82 4.23
CA ALA A 1085 3.36 -5.97 3.55
C ALA A 1085 3.91 -4.64 2.99
N ASP A 1086 3.10 -3.86 2.28
CA ASP A 1086 3.50 -2.56 1.69
C ASP A 1086 3.98 -1.58 2.76
N ARG A 1087 3.36 -1.61 3.94
CA ARG A 1087 3.75 -0.78 5.08
C ARG A 1087 5.13 -1.17 5.61
N ILE A 1088 5.38 -2.48 5.71
CA ILE A 1088 6.65 -3.04 6.17
C ILE A 1088 7.74 -2.77 5.12
N ASP A 1089 7.49 -3.01 3.83
CA ASP A 1089 8.46 -2.67 2.77
C ASP A 1089 8.77 -1.17 2.74
N ALA A 1090 7.77 -0.30 2.91
CA ALA A 1090 8.03 1.14 2.99
C ALA A 1090 8.92 1.51 4.18
N GLN A 1091 8.72 0.87 5.35
CA GLN A 1091 9.58 1.05 6.52
C GLN A 1091 11.01 0.56 6.26
N LEU A 1092 11.16 -0.64 5.68
CA LEU A 1092 12.46 -1.22 5.34
C LEU A 1092 13.19 -0.40 4.28
N LYS A 1093 12.50 0.07 3.24
CA LYS A 1093 13.05 0.96 2.21
C LYS A 1093 13.53 2.28 2.80
N ASN A 1094 12.77 2.84 3.74
CA ASN A 1094 13.19 4.05 4.46
C ASN A 1094 14.46 3.78 5.29
N ARG A 1095 14.51 2.66 6.00
CA ARG A 1095 15.69 2.25 6.77
C ARG A 1095 16.92 2.02 5.88
N GLU A 1096 16.75 1.31 4.78
CA GLU A 1096 17.80 1.08 3.77
C GLU A 1096 18.36 2.42 3.25
N ASN A 1097 17.48 3.37 2.93
CA ASN A 1097 17.87 4.72 2.50
C ASN A 1097 18.64 5.49 3.57
N GLN A 1098 18.29 5.32 4.85
CA GLN A 1098 19.04 5.91 5.96
C GLN A 1098 20.44 5.30 6.08
N LEU A 1099 20.56 3.97 6.04
CA LEU A 1099 21.84 3.26 6.08
C LEU A 1099 22.74 3.66 4.90
N ARG A 1100 22.19 3.76 3.69
CA ARG A 1100 22.92 4.23 2.50
C ARG A 1100 23.52 5.63 2.72
N LYS A 1101 22.76 6.57 3.32
CA LYS A 1101 23.28 7.91 3.65
C LYS A 1101 24.37 7.86 4.72
N GLN A 1102 24.26 6.98 5.70
CA GLN A 1102 25.28 6.80 6.74
C GLN A 1102 26.57 6.23 6.15
N GLU A 1103 26.46 5.23 5.28
CA GLU A 1103 27.60 4.66 4.56
C GLU A 1103 28.32 5.72 3.72
N GLN A 1104 27.58 6.55 2.97
CA GLN A 1104 28.17 7.65 2.19
C GLN A 1104 28.91 8.66 3.09
N ARG A 1105 28.36 8.97 4.27
CA ARG A 1105 29.04 9.83 5.26
C ARG A 1105 30.32 9.19 5.79
N LEU A 1106 30.33 7.87 6.02
CA LEU A 1106 31.53 7.14 6.44
C LEU A 1106 32.58 7.13 5.33
N ASN A 1107 32.20 6.88 4.08
CA ASN A 1107 33.11 6.96 2.93
C ASN A 1107 33.77 8.34 2.81
N ASN A 1108 33.00 9.42 2.99
CA ASN A 1108 33.55 10.77 3.02
C ASN A 1108 34.50 11.00 4.21
N LYS A 1109 34.22 10.43 5.38
CA LYS A 1109 35.10 10.50 6.56
C LYS A 1109 36.38 9.69 6.37
N ILE A 1110 36.30 8.51 5.74
CA ILE A 1110 37.44 7.66 5.38
C ILE A 1110 38.36 8.43 4.44
N GLY A 1111 37.83 9.01 3.35
CA GLY A 1111 38.63 9.83 2.43
C GLY A 1111 39.32 11.01 3.12
N LYS A 1112 38.62 11.71 4.03
CA LYS A 1112 39.24 12.77 4.84
C LYS A 1112 40.30 12.28 5.82
N ALA A 1113 40.17 11.06 6.36
CA ALA A 1113 41.14 10.48 7.28
C ALA A 1113 42.40 9.98 6.53
N LEU A 1114 42.22 9.39 5.35
CA LEU A 1114 43.29 9.04 4.40
C LEU A 1114 44.12 10.26 4.03
N ASN A 1115 43.47 11.36 3.62
CA ASN A 1115 44.15 12.61 3.28
C ASN A 1115 44.90 13.26 4.45
N LYS A 1116 44.63 12.84 5.69
CA LYS A 1116 45.29 13.33 6.92
C LYS A 1116 46.28 12.32 7.51
N GLY A 1117 46.57 11.21 6.82
CA GLY A 1117 47.48 10.16 7.30
C GLY A 1117 47.02 9.43 8.57
N LYS A 1118 45.72 9.47 8.90
CA LYS A 1118 45.18 8.86 10.14
C LYS A 1118 44.73 7.42 9.91
N ILE A 1119 45.69 6.50 9.75
CA ILE A 1119 45.44 5.10 9.35
C ILE A 1119 44.56 4.35 10.36
N ASP A 1120 44.79 4.48 11.66
CA ASP A 1120 43.95 3.81 12.69
C ASP A 1120 42.48 4.26 12.64
N LYS A 1121 42.27 5.54 12.32
CA LYS A 1121 40.93 6.10 12.14
C LYS A 1121 40.27 5.61 10.86
N VAL A 1122 41.04 5.28 9.82
CA VAL A 1122 40.53 4.68 8.60
C VAL A 1122 40.01 3.28 8.87
N ALA A 1123 40.76 2.47 9.63
CA ALA A 1123 40.34 1.11 10.01
C ALA A 1123 39.01 1.10 10.78
N ASP A 1124 38.90 1.91 11.86
CA ASP A 1124 37.66 2.03 12.64
C ASP A 1124 36.45 2.50 11.80
N LEU A 1125 36.66 3.47 10.91
CA LEU A 1125 35.59 3.96 10.03
C LEU A 1125 35.21 2.94 8.95
N ALA A 1126 36.15 2.14 8.46
CA ALA A 1126 35.91 1.08 7.47
C ALA A 1126 35.12 -0.09 8.07
N GLU A 1127 35.42 -0.47 9.31
CA GLU A 1127 34.65 -1.48 10.05
C GLU A 1127 33.20 -1.04 10.25
N LYS A 1128 32.99 0.20 10.72
CA LYS A 1128 31.65 0.80 10.84
C LYS A 1128 30.90 0.84 9.50
N ARG A 1129 31.60 1.12 8.40
CA ARG A 1129 31.03 1.10 7.05
C ARG A 1129 30.59 -0.30 6.66
N ASN A 1130 31.42 -1.31 6.94
CA ASN A 1130 31.11 -2.72 6.63
C ASN A 1130 29.87 -3.20 7.39
N ASN A 1131 29.77 -2.89 8.68
CA ASN A 1131 28.59 -3.25 9.48
C ASN A 1131 27.30 -2.62 8.93
N ILE A 1132 27.36 -1.35 8.49
CA ILE A 1132 26.21 -0.69 7.84
C ILE A 1132 25.89 -1.30 6.46
N ALA A 1133 26.91 -1.67 5.68
CA ALA A 1133 26.73 -2.31 4.38
C ALA A 1133 26.08 -3.70 4.52
N ASN A 1134 26.46 -4.48 5.53
CA ASN A 1134 25.88 -5.78 5.86
C ASN A 1134 24.41 -5.63 6.27
N ALA A 1135 24.11 -4.73 7.21
CA ALA A 1135 22.73 -4.43 7.61
C ALA A 1135 21.86 -3.97 6.43
N ARG A 1136 22.43 -3.20 5.50
CA ARG A 1136 21.73 -2.82 4.26
C ARG A 1136 21.47 -4.04 3.37
N SER A 1137 22.40 -4.99 3.31
CA SER A 1137 22.21 -6.23 2.56
C SER A 1137 21.08 -7.06 3.14
N GLU A 1138 21.09 -7.31 4.45
CA GLU A 1138 20.04 -8.04 5.15
C GLU A 1138 18.66 -7.42 4.91
N ILE A 1139 18.55 -6.09 4.96
CA ILE A 1139 17.31 -5.38 4.64
C ILE A 1139 16.89 -5.61 3.18
N ARG A 1140 17.82 -5.57 2.22
CA ARG A 1140 17.49 -5.85 0.81
C ARG A 1140 17.00 -7.27 0.62
N ASP A 1141 17.64 -8.24 1.28
CA ASP A 1141 17.26 -9.65 1.22
C ASP A 1141 15.88 -9.86 1.84
N SER A 1142 15.58 -9.13 2.91
CA SER A 1142 14.27 -9.15 3.56
C SER A 1142 13.17 -8.51 2.70
N ARG A 1143 13.47 -7.40 2.04
CA ARG A 1143 12.57 -6.76 1.08
C ARG A 1143 12.34 -7.66 -0.13
N ALA A 1144 13.37 -8.36 -0.59
CA ALA A 1144 13.26 -9.38 -1.64
C ALA A 1144 12.41 -10.57 -1.16
N GLY A 1145 12.58 -11.00 0.10
CA GLY A 1145 11.75 -11.97 0.78
C GLY A 1145 10.27 -11.56 0.72
N ILE A 1146 9.93 -10.38 1.24
CA ILE A 1146 8.56 -9.82 1.21
C ILE A 1146 7.99 -9.73 -0.21
N ALA A 1147 8.81 -9.35 -1.20
CA ALA A 1147 8.42 -9.27 -2.61
C ALA A 1147 8.26 -10.66 -3.28
N SER A 1148 8.90 -11.70 -2.74
CA SER A 1148 8.85 -13.06 -3.27
C SER A 1148 7.71 -13.91 -2.70
N MET A 1149 7.03 -13.42 -1.64
CA MET A 1149 6.07 -14.17 -0.83
C MET A 1149 4.68 -14.32 -1.49
N GLY A 1150 4.32 -15.57 -1.81
CA GLY A 1150 2.98 -16.00 -2.22
C GLY A 1150 2.05 -16.32 -1.04
N ALA A 1151 1.41 -17.50 -1.08
CA ALA A 1151 0.32 -17.96 -0.20
C ALA A 1151 0.57 -17.89 1.32
N ASP A 1152 1.82 -18.04 1.76
CA ASP A 1152 2.18 -18.20 3.18
C ASP A 1152 2.60 -16.87 3.86
N LYS A 1153 1.96 -15.76 3.49
CA LYS A 1153 2.26 -14.44 4.08
C LYS A 1153 2.04 -14.38 5.60
N ASN A 1154 1.14 -15.18 6.17
CA ASN A 1154 0.81 -15.08 7.59
C ASN A 1154 1.85 -15.70 8.54
N GLN A 1155 2.62 -16.70 8.10
CA GLN A 1155 3.60 -17.38 8.96
C GLN A 1155 4.87 -16.54 9.11
N LEU A 1156 5.39 -16.00 8.00
CA LEU A 1156 6.61 -15.19 7.95
C LEU A 1156 6.40 -13.71 8.34
N LEU A 1157 5.21 -13.13 8.17
CA LEU A 1157 4.92 -11.81 8.75
C LEU A 1157 4.89 -11.84 10.29
N GLY A 1158 4.85 -13.03 10.91
CA GLY A 1158 5.22 -13.23 12.31
C GLY A 1158 6.74 -13.21 12.47
N GLU A 1159 7.47 -13.99 11.67
CA GLU A 1159 8.93 -14.14 11.75
C GLU A 1159 9.73 -12.86 11.48
N VAL A 1160 9.29 -11.98 10.56
CA VAL A 1160 9.93 -10.67 10.30
C VAL A 1160 9.85 -9.74 11.51
N TYR A 1161 8.87 -9.92 12.40
CA TYR A 1161 8.81 -9.20 13.69
C TYR A 1161 9.59 -9.89 14.81
N VAL A 1162 9.99 -11.14 14.63
CA VAL A 1162 10.63 -11.98 15.66
C VAL A 1162 12.14 -12.05 15.47
N ASN A 1163 12.66 -11.84 14.25
CA ASN A 1163 14.09 -11.91 14.01
C ASN A 1163 14.84 -10.71 14.68
N PRO A 1164 15.78 -10.98 15.62
CA PRO A 1164 16.51 -9.95 16.35
C PRO A 1164 17.31 -8.99 15.48
N SER A 1165 17.74 -9.40 14.28
CA SER A 1165 18.45 -8.55 13.33
C SER A 1165 17.58 -7.42 12.75
N PHE A 1166 16.25 -7.58 12.83
CA PHE A 1166 15.27 -6.60 12.36
C PHE A 1166 14.84 -5.59 13.43
N LYS A 1167 14.96 -5.95 14.71
CA LYS A 1167 14.72 -5.05 15.86
C LYS A 1167 15.96 -4.21 16.13
#